data_AF-A0A674H0V7-F1
#
_entry.id   AF-A0A674H0V7-F1
#
_cell.length_a   1.000
_cell.length_b   1.000
_cell.length_c   1.000
_cell.angle_alpha   90.00
_cell.angle_beta   90.00
_cell.angle_gamma   90.00
#
_symmetry.space_group_name_H-M   'P 1'
#
loop_
_entity.id
_entity.type
_entity.pdbx_description
1 polymer ?
#
loop_
_entity_poly.entity_id
_entity_poly.type
_entity_poly.pdbx_seq_one_letter_code
_entity_poly.pdbx_strand_id
1 'polypeptide(L)'
;MVELGRVVVELGRVVVELGRVVVELGGLWWNWEGCGGTGGTRKGPLGSGRRPGAMGITWRGIWGLGGRSSGHRGGHRGHRGVTAGVTGVPLVPRGDHRGVTGGVTGVTKPAALRDGGRGGRGRGQSCGLAPASSCTSPVPKMAARRALLAAAAAAGGRRGAAGAAAGPGPAPGAGAAPGAAPGAGTGRSRLYEHAREGLSARPQLDVTALSERDLERRRGPLGGAALREIVRTWARLGKVRDGIARLEAEKGRVAQGVREIMASHDKAAAKTHPELAALRERGRSLREQLRVLEAEESDLEQRFYLGALQLPNRTHPAVPVGDQSQARLLEVVGEKPVFDFKPKGHLELGEGLDIIRQRRLSHVSGHRSYYLSGAGALLQHALVTFTLRKLLSKGFLPMTVPDLLRGAVFEGCGVQPSATPSQVYTIDPARFEDLCLAGTSEVGIAGYFMDHAVQLQDLPVRVVCSSTCYRTETDTGREPWGLYRVHQFTKVEMFGVTAAERGTESEELLDEFLGLQKEIFSELGLHYRVLDMPTEELGLPAYRKFDIEAWMPGRGKFGEISSASNCTDYQSRRLNIMYSGEGGQLSHAHTVNGTACAVPRLLIALLECNQLPDGRVRVPPVLQPLVGQEVLARPPAPLLRYIGPNQPGGGPPKMGEGA
;
A
#
# COMPACT_ATOMS: atom_id res chain seq x y z
N MET A 1 53.73 9.74 20.67
CA MET A 1 53.46 10.79 19.67
C MET A 1 52.40 10.27 18.71
N VAL A 2 51.27 10.98 18.65
CA VAL A 2 50.15 10.92 17.67
C VAL A 2 49.47 9.55 17.55
N GLU A 3 48.43 9.20 18.32
CA GLU A 3 47.07 9.77 18.43
C GLU A 3 46.20 9.50 17.18
N LEU A 4 45.39 8.42 17.31
CA LEU A 4 44.30 8.02 16.43
C LEU A 4 43.05 8.85 16.81
N GLY A 5 42.55 9.66 15.88
CA GLY A 5 41.31 10.41 16.03
C GLY A 5 40.09 9.49 16.15
N ARG A 6 39.52 9.43 17.36
CA ARG A 6 38.13 9.02 17.60
C ARG A 6 37.23 10.23 17.40
N VAL A 7 36.28 10.15 16.48
CA VAL A 7 35.12 11.04 16.47
C VAL A 7 34.12 10.48 17.50
N VAL A 8 34.09 11.12 18.66
CA VAL A 8 33.00 10.97 19.63
C VAL A 8 31.94 12.00 19.26
N VAL A 9 30.74 11.55 18.91
CA VAL A 9 29.56 12.41 18.88
C VAL A 9 29.06 12.50 20.32
N GLU A 10 29.39 13.60 21.01
CA GLU A 10 28.81 13.93 22.31
C GLU A 10 27.33 14.32 22.11
N LEU A 11 26.43 13.55 22.73
CA LEU A 11 25.02 13.92 22.89
C LEU A 11 24.93 15.00 23.98
N GLY A 12 24.31 16.13 23.64
CA GLY A 12 24.19 17.31 24.52
C GLY A 12 23.52 17.04 25.87
N ARG A 13 23.94 17.83 26.87
CA ARG A 13 23.46 17.83 28.26
C ARG A 13 22.06 18.46 28.36
N VAL A 14 21.14 17.78 29.05
CA VAL A 14 19.87 18.37 29.51
C VAL A 14 20.07 18.92 30.91
N VAL A 15 19.88 20.23 31.11
CA VAL A 15 19.81 20.85 32.43
C VAL A 15 18.36 21.31 32.66
N VAL A 16 17.75 20.83 33.74
CA VAL A 16 16.38 21.20 34.13
C VAL A 16 16.47 22.14 35.32
N GLU A 17 16.09 23.40 35.13
CA GLU A 17 15.78 24.31 36.23
C GLU A 17 14.46 25.02 35.96
N LEU A 18 13.57 25.00 36.97
CA LEU A 18 12.36 25.81 37.12
C LEU A 18 11.51 26.02 35.84
N GLY A 19 10.99 24.92 35.29
CA GLY A 19 9.75 24.94 34.52
C GLY A 19 9.84 25.33 33.04
N ARG A 20 11.03 25.38 32.43
CA ARG A 20 11.19 25.52 30.97
C ARG A 20 12.22 24.55 30.41
N VAL A 21 11.90 23.87 29.31
CA VAL A 21 12.84 23.05 28.53
C VAL A 21 13.34 23.89 27.36
N VAL A 22 14.65 24.11 27.28
CA VAL A 22 15.31 24.76 26.14
C VAL A 22 16.27 23.73 25.52
N VAL A 23 16.13 23.51 24.21
CA VAL A 23 17.06 22.71 23.41
C VAL A 23 17.79 23.66 22.47
N GLU A 24 19.12 23.74 22.58
CA GLU A 24 19.93 24.59 21.72
C GLU A 24 20.41 23.79 20.49
N LEU A 25 19.95 24.19 19.31
CA LEU A 25 20.48 23.76 18.02
C LEU A 25 20.52 24.97 17.08
N GLY A 26 21.72 25.37 16.67
CA GLY A 26 21.96 26.16 15.46
C GLY A 26 21.25 27.52 15.38
N GLY A 27 21.52 28.41 16.34
CA GLY A 27 21.47 29.87 16.19
C GLY A 27 20.39 30.47 15.29
N LEU A 28 19.11 30.37 15.67
CA LEU A 28 18.00 31.20 15.16
C LEU A 28 16.91 31.31 16.25
N TRP A 29 16.52 32.53 16.60
CA TRP A 29 15.58 32.83 17.69
C TRP A 29 14.13 32.89 17.18
N TRP A 30 13.18 32.27 17.91
CA TRP A 30 11.74 32.52 17.77
C TRP A 30 11.11 32.73 19.15
N ASN A 31 10.33 33.80 19.28
CA ASN A 31 9.70 34.21 20.54
C ASN A 31 8.22 33.77 20.55
N TRP A 32 7.78 33.07 21.59
CA TRP A 32 6.37 32.72 21.80
C TRP A 32 5.93 33.30 23.15
N GLU A 33 5.11 34.36 23.11
CA GLU A 33 4.42 34.86 24.30
C GLU A 33 3.12 34.10 24.52
N GLY A 34 3.02 33.43 25.66
CA GLY A 34 1.77 32.87 26.18
C GLY A 34 1.15 33.86 27.16
N CYS A 35 -0.08 34.31 26.89
CA CYS A 35 -0.91 34.98 27.88
C CYS A 35 -1.63 33.94 28.75
N GLY A 36 -1.21 33.84 30.01
CA GLY A 36 -2.06 33.37 31.10
C GLY A 36 -2.97 34.50 31.57
N GLY A 37 -4.23 34.17 31.87
CA GLY A 37 -5.20 35.11 32.41
C GLY A 37 -6.32 34.37 33.15
N THR A 38 -6.38 34.61 34.45
CA THR A 38 -7.27 34.03 35.47
C THR A 38 -8.71 34.57 35.44
N GLY A 39 -9.68 33.71 35.76
CA GLY A 39 -10.85 34.05 36.59
C GLY A 39 -12.14 34.56 35.92
N GLY A 40 -13.29 34.02 36.33
CA GLY A 40 -14.59 34.72 36.25
C GLY A 40 -15.78 33.90 35.74
N THR A 41 -16.66 33.51 36.65
CA THR A 41 -17.96 32.86 36.41
C THR A 41 -19.03 33.84 35.87
N ARG A 42 -19.90 33.40 34.93
CA ARG A 42 -21.39 33.52 34.96
C ARG A 42 -22.09 33.20 33.61
N LYS A 43 -23.14 32.36 33.72
CA LYS A 43 -24.48 32.35 33.07
C LYS A 43 -24.62 32.57 31.53
N GLY A 44 -25.26 31.61 30.83
CA GLY A 44 -25.75 31.72 29.42
C GLY A 44 -27.05 32.55 29.30
N PRO A 45 -27.94 32.37 28.29
CA PRO A 45 -27.88 31.59 27.02
C PRO A 45 -28.38 32.38 25.77
N LEU A 46 -28.55 31.67 24.63
CA LEU A 46 -29.34 31.96 23.41
C LEU A 46 -28.76 32.89 22.31
N GLY A 47 -28.91 32.47 21.05
CA GLY A 47 -29.06 33.39 19.90
C GLY A 47 -28.36 33.03 18.59
N SER A 48 -29.04 32.24 17.75
CA SER A 48 -29.13 32.32 16.27
C SER A 48 -28.02 32.96 15.41
N GLY A 49 -27.53 32.17 14.45
CA GLY A 49 -27.49 32.55 13.03
C GLY A 49 -26.36 33.46 12.52
N ARG A 50 -25.44 32.89 11.75
CA ARG A 50 -24.96 33.34 10.41
C ARG A 50 -23.65 32.64 10.05
N ARG A 51 -23.56 32.15 8.81
CA ARG A 51 -22.28 31.79 8.16
C ARG A 51 -21.42 33.05 7.97
N PRO A 52 -20.09 32.90 8.00
CA PRO A 52 -19.26 33.45 6.93
C PRO A 52 -18.35 32.33 6.39
N GLY A 53 -18.09 32.21 5.10
CA GLY A 53 -17.50 33.25 4.26
C GLY A 53 -16.01 32.94 4.14
N ALA A 54 -15.62 32.35 3.01
CA ALA A 54 -14.24 32.01 2.69
C ALA A 54 -13.34 33.25 2.76
N MET A 55 -12.26 33.18 3.54
CA MET A 55 -11.15 34.12 3.45
C MET A 55 -9.99 33.41 2.75
N GLY A 56 -9.76 33.81 1.50
CA GLY A 56 -8.48 33.61 0.83
C GLY A 56 -7.44 34.53 1.46
N ILE A 57 -6.31 33.96 1.84
CA ILE A 57 -5.15 34.71 2.32
C ILE A 57 -4.25 34.97 1.11
N THR A 58 -4.22 36.23 0.68
CA THR A 58 -3.22 36.80 -0.23
C THR A 58 -1.89 36.98 0.50
N TRP A 59 -0.80 36.47 -0.08
CA TRP A 59 0.55 36.79 0.36
C TRP A 59 0.98 38.17 -0.13
N ARG A 60 1.30 39.07 0.81
CA ARG A 60 2.10 40.29 0.61
C ARG A 60 3.23 40.29 1.64
N GLY A 61 4.46 40.51 1.16
CA GLY A 61 5.68 40.72 1.96
C GLY A 61 6.85 40.95 1.02
N ILE A 62 7.01 42.17 0.50
CA ILE A 62 7.94 43.22 0.97
C ILE A 62 9.40 42.94 0.54
N TRP A 63 9.83 43.69 -0.48
CA TRP A 63 11.23 43.92 -0.85
C TRP A 63 11.79 45.11 -0.05
N GLY A 64 13.01 44.96 0.48
CA GLY A 64 13.84 46.03 0.99
C GLY A 64 14.81 46.54 -0.08
N LEU A 65 14.56 47.79 -0.50
CA LEU A 65 15.44 48.85 -1.02
C LEU A 65 16.88 48.53 -1.50
N GLY A 66 17.17 48.96 -2.74
CA GLY A 66 18.51 49.34 -3.18
C GLY A 66 18.61 49.73 -4.66
N GLY A 67 18.59 51.04 -4.96
CA GLY A 67 19.32 51.61 -6.13
C GLY A 67 18.54 51.92 -7.41
N ARG A 68 18.52 53.22 -7.75
CA ARG A 68 18.01 53.88 -8.99
C ARG A 68 18.77 53.38 -10.24
N SER A 69 18.28 53.39 -11.48
CA SER A 69 17.75 54.51 -12.29
C SER A 69 17.41 54.04 -13.72
N SER A 70 16.47 54.73 -14.39
CA SER A 70 16.21 54.87 -15.86
C SER A 70 16.20 53.59 -16.74
N GLY A 71 15.19 53.26 -17.54
CA GLY A 71 14.35 54.10 -18.39
C GLY A 71 14.40 53.54 -19.82
N HIS A 72 13.25 53.52 -20.50
CA HIS A 72 13.01 53.32 -21.94
C HIS A 72 12.67 51.93 -22.52
N ARG A 73 11.58 52.00 -23.32
CA ARG A 73 10.96 51.01 -24.20
C ARG A 73 11.75 50.90 -25.52
N GLY A 74 11.63 49.75 -26.18
CA GLY A 74 11.54 49.71 -27.65
C GLY A 74 12.34 48.62 -28.35
N GLY A 75 11.62 47.67 -28.98
CA GLY A 75 11.73 47.41 -30.42
C GLY A 75 12.88 46.57 -30.99
N HIS A 76 12.46 45.47 -31.64
CA HIS A 76 12.96 44.90 -32.91
C HIS A 76 14.24 44.04 -33.02
N ARG A 77 13.99 42.81 -33.50
CA ARG A 77 14.63 42.05 -34.61
C ARG A 77 16.15 42.20 -34.86
N GLY A 78 16.82 41.03 -34.85
CA GLY A 78 17.48 40.52 -36.05
C GLY A 78 19.01 40.42 -36.08
N HIS A 79 19.48 39.21 -36.44
CA HIS A 79 20.74 38.84 -37.12
C HIS A 79 22.08 38.60 -36.37
N ARG A 80 22.46 37.31 -36.39
CA ARG A 80 23.73 36.64 -36.79
C ARG A 80 25.11 37.31 -36.60
N GLY A 81 26.05 36.49 -36.06
CA GLY A 81 27.52 36.52 -36.17
C GLY A 81 28.15 36.04 -34.84
N VAL A 82 28.77 34.86 -34.67
CA VAL A 82 30.11 34.39 -35.14
C VAL A 82 31.17 35.47 -34.87
N THR A 83 32.20 35.39 -34.00
CA THR A 83 33.16 34.32 -33.63
C THR A 83 34.04 34.75 -32.42
N ALA A 84 34.36 33.79 -31.54
CA ALA A 84 35.69 33.39 -31.03
C ALA A 84 36.48 34.18 -29.94
N GLY A 85 37.16 33.40 -29.07
CA GLY A 85 38.28 33.78 -28.17
C GLY A 85 38.02 33.51 -26.68
N VAL A 86 38.18 32.30 -26.12
CA VAL A 86 39.41 31.62 -25.62
C VAL A 86 39.98 32.20 -24.30
N THR A 87 39.96 31.38 -23.24
CA THR A 87 40.98 31.09 -22.18
C THR A 87 40.23 30.26 -21.11
N GLY A 88 40.52 29.00 -20.75
CA GLY A 88 41.75 28.33 -20.28
C GLY A 88 41.46 27.76 -18.86
N VAL A 89 41.02 26.50 -18.67
CA VAL A 89 41.79 25.25 -18.33
C VAL A 89 42.35 25.25 -16.87
N PRO A 90 42.45 24.13 -16.08
CA PRO A 90 42.43 22.70 -16.45
C PRO A 90 41.58 21.71 -15.62
N LEU A 91 41.38 20.55 -16.27
CA LEU A 91 41.13 19.19 -15.77
C LEU A 91 42.46 18.43 -15.55
N VAL A 92 42.51 17.49 -14.59
CA VAL A 92 43.47 16.35 -14.52
C VAL A 92 42.80 15.17 -13.73
N PRO A 93 43.24 13.89 -13.81
CA PRO A 93 42.89 12.92 -14.84
C PRO A 93 42.36 11.56 -14.30
N ARG A 94 41.92 10.70 -15.22
CA ARG A 94 41.70 9.24 -15.03
C ARG A 94 43.04 8.49 -15.00
N GLY A 95 43.09 7.37 -14.27
CA GLY A 95 44.12 6.34 -14.37
C GLY A 95 43.50 4.95 -14.50
N ASP A 96 43.90 4.22 -15.53
CA ASP A 96 43.71 2.78 -15.72
C ASP A 96 44.77 1.99 -14.91
N HIS A 97 44.46 0.78 -14.44
CA HIS A 97 45.36 -0.38 -14.57
C HIS A 97 44.65 -1.72 -14.33
N ARG A 98 45.04 -2.69 -15.17
CA ARG A 98 44.66 -4.11 -15.22
C ARG A 98 45.23 -4.91 -14.04
N GLY A 99 44.59 -6.04 -13.73
CA GLY A 99 45.00 -6.98 -12.67
C GLY A 99 46.13 -7.94 -13.03
N VAL A 100 46.53 -8.77 -12.04
CA VAL A 100 47.11 -10.12 -12.14
C VAL A 100 47.04 -10.81 -10.76
N THR A 101 46.92 -12.14 -10.84
CA THR A 101 46.73 -13.24 -9.88
C THR A 101 47.94 -13.62 -9.01
N GLY A 102 47.70 -14.30 -7.86
CA GLY A 102 48.47 -15.51 -7.46
C GLY A 102 49.03 -15.64 -6.02
N GLY A 103 48.75 -16.79 -5.36
CA GLY A 103 49.60 -17.54 -4.38
C GLY A 103 49.68 -17.01 -2.93
N VAL A 104 49.20 -17.64 -1.85
CA VAL A 104 49.35 -18.98 -1.20
C VAL A 104 50.61 -19.12 -0.29
N THR A 105 50.35 -19.58 0.95
CA THR A 105 51.24 -20.04 2.06
C THR A 105 51.94 -18.96 2.92
N GLY A 106 52.09 -19.06 4.25
CA GLY A 106 51.73 -20.11 5.20
C GLY A 106 51.93 -19.73 6.68
N VAL A 107 51.21 -20.46 7.53
CA VAL A 107 51.53 -21.01 8.88
C VAL A 107 52.70 -20.41 9.68
N THR A 108 52.43 -19.97 10.92
CA THR A 108 53.04 -20.47 12.19
C THR A 108 52.39 -19.86 13.46
N LYS A 109 51.89 -20.75 14.34
CA LYS A 109 51.81 -20.65 15.82
C LYS A 109 53.06 -21.38 16.38
N PRO A 110 53.41 -21.46 17.71
CA PRO A 110 52.61 -21.34 18.96
C PRO A 110 53.31 -20.43 20.02
N ALA A 111 52.88 -20.19 21.27
CA ALA A 111 52.62 -21.02 22.47
C ALA A 111 52.20 -20.06 23.62
N ALA A 112 51.17 -20.29 24.44
CA ALA A 112 51.04 -21.12 25.66
C ALA A 112 51.75 -20.60 26.93
N LEU A 113 50.97 -20.37 28.01
CA LEU A 113 51.19 -20.62 29.47
C LEU A 113 50.12 -19.83 30.28
N ARG A 114 49.17 -20.46 31.01
CA ARG A 114 49.23 -20.99 32.42
C ARG A 114 49.45 -19.88 33.46
N ASP A 115 48.87 -19.84 34.67
CA ASP A 115 47.92 -20.65 35.47
C ASP A 115 47.66 -19.89 36.80
N GLY A 116 46.65 -20.29 37.58
CA GLY A 116 46.50 -20.02 39.03
C GLY A 116 45.61 -18.82 39.44
N GLY A 117 44.68 -18.89 40.40
CA GLY A 117 44.32 -19.92 41.37
C GLY A 117 44.14 -19.35 42.79
N ARG A 118 42.96 -19.57 43.40
CA ARG A 118 42.59 -19.41 44.84
C ARG A 118 42.53 -17.96 45.37
N GLY A 119 41.67 -17.56 46.30
CA GLY A 119 40.70 -18.20 47.20
C GLY A 119 40.55 -17.28 48.44
N GLY A 120 39.39 -17.22 49.10
CA GLY A 120 39.30 -16.50 50.39
C GLY A 120 37.90 -16.11 50.85
N ARG A 121 37.49 -16.66 51.99
CA ARG A 121 36.23 -16.43 52.73
C ARG A 121 36.25 -15.09 53.48
N GLY A 122 35.08 -14.51 53.73
CA GLY A 122 34.87 -13.49 54.77
C GLY A 122 33.40 -13.38 55.17
N ARG A 123 33.08 -13.76 56.42
CA ARG A 123 31.79 -13.54 57.10
C ARG A 123 31.74 -12.10 57.64
N GLY A 124 30.53 -11.54 57.82
CA GLY A 124 30.27 -10.59 58.91
C GLY A 124 29.24 -9.48 58.65
N GLN A 125 28.11 -9.56 59.38
CA GLN A 125 27.32 -8.47 59.99
C GLN A 125 26.59 -7.47 59.06
N SER A 126 25.25 -7.55 58.94
CA SER A 126 24.20 -7.02 59.85
C SER A 126 24.16 -5.48 59.94
N CYS A 127 23.13 -4.89 59.32
CA CYS A 127 22.43 -3.70 59.82
C CYS A 127 21.01 -3.76 59.24
N GLY A 128 20.01 -3.86 60.12
CA GLY A 128 18.61 -3.74 59.76
C GLY A 128 18.19 -2.28 59.63
N LEU A 129 16.98 -2.06 59.09
CA LEU A 129 16.01 -1.07 59.57
C LEU A 129 14.67 -1.32 58.86
N ALA A 130 13.61 -1.38 59.66
CA ALA A 130 12.22 -1.50 59.26
C ALA A 130 11.69 -0.20 58.62
N PRO A 131 10.42 -0.20 58.14
CA PRO A 131 9.45 0.62 58.88
C PRO A 131 8.08 -0.03 59.09
N ALA A 132 7.44 0.44 60.15
CA ALA A 132 6.09 0.12 60.60
C ALA A 132 5.04 1.12 60.07
N SER A 133 3.81 0.61 59.92
CA SER A 133 2.47 1.18 60.28
C SER A 133 2.21 2.69 60.09
N SER A 134 1.04 3.22 59.73
CA SER A 134 -0.35 2.76 59.50
C SER A 134 -1.21 4.02 59.28
N CYS A 135 -2.44 3.89 58.73
CA CYS A 135 -3.69 4.67 58.97
C CYS A 135 -4.52 4.77 57.66
N THR A 136 -5.61 3.98 57.48
CA THR A 136 -7.04 4.23 57.83
C THR A 136 -7.67 5.41 57.05
N SER A 137 -8.86 5.41 56.43
CA SER A 137 -9.95 4.46 56.06
C SER A 137 -10.82 5.19 54.97
N PRO A 138 -12.17 5.02 54.79
CA PRO A 138 -12.80 4.22 53.72
C PRO A 138 -13.89 4.95 52.87
N VAL A 139 -14.29 4.44 51.69
CA VAL A 139 -15.59 4.77 51.02
C VAL A 139 -16.03 3.63 50.04
N PRO A 140 -17.30 3.51 49.60
CA PRO A 140 -18.24 2.49 50.08
C PRO A 140 -18.83 1.56 48.99
N LYS A 141 -19.53 0.52 49.44
CA LYS A 141 -20.37 -0.38 48.62
C LYS A 141 -21.64 0.33 48.14
N MET A 142 -22.05 0.08 46.88
CA MET A 142 -23.46 0.15 46.49
C MET A 142 -23.87 -1.02 45.58
N ALA A 143 -25.09 -1.47 45.81
CA ALA A 143 -25.67 -2.73 45.44
C ALA A 143 -26.19 -2.79 43.99
N ALA A 144 -26.11 -3.98 43.39
CA ALA A 144 -26.78 -4.31 42.14
C ALA A 144 -28.23 -4.77 42.43
N ARG A 145 -29.19 -4.21 41.68
CA ARG A 145 -30.58 -4.68 41.60
C ARG A 145 -30.86 -5.23 40.19
N ARG A 146 -31.49 -6.41 40.17
CA ARG A 146 -32.04 -7.14 39.01
C ARG A 146 -33.25 -6.44 38.37
N ALA A 147 -33.38 -6.54 37.05
CA ALA A 147 -34.60 -6.87 36.28
C ALA A 147 -34.18 -7.20 34.82
N LEU A 148 -34.28 -8.42 34.29
CA LEU A 148 -35.43 -9.18 33.76
C LEU A 148 -36.05 -8.61 32.48
N LEU A 149 -35.73 -9.21 31.32
CA LEU A 149 -36.71 -9.73 30.35
C LEU A 149 -36.03 -10.54 29.24
N ALA A 150 -36.55 -11.75 29.03
CA ALA A 150 -36.20 -12.71 27.99
C ALA A 150 -37.48 -13.07 27.21
N ALA A 151 -37.37 -13.27 25.90
CA ALA A 151 -38.21 -14.10 25.01
C ALA A 151 -37.60 -13.99 23.60
N ALA A 152 -37.47 -14.99 22.74
CA ALA A 152 -38.05 -16.33 22.69
C ALA A 152 -37.11 -17.30 21.93
N ALA A 153 -37.25 -18.59 22.20
CA ALA A 153 -36.60 -19.68 21.49
C ALA A 153 -37.65 -20.65 20.88
N ALA A 154 -37.29 -21.18 19.71
CA ALA A 154 -37.50 -22.54 19.22
C ALA A 154 -38.91 -23.09 18.86
N ALA A 155 -39.01 -23.58 17.61
CA ALA A 155 -39.63 -24.85 17.21
C ALA A 155 -38.93 -25.28 15.90
N GLY A 156 -38.16 -26.38 15.83
CA GLY A 156 -38.60 -27.76 15.60
C GLY A 156 -38.25 -28.16 14.14
N GLY A 157 -37.71 -29.31 13.75
CA GLY A 157 -37.41 -30.59 14.39
C GLY A 157 -36.59 -31.48 13.42
N ARG A 158 -36.13 -32.63 13.93
CA ARG A 158 -35.23 -33.61 13.29
C ARG A 158 -35.94 -34.56 12.29
N ARG A 159 -35.19 -35.07 11.31
CA ARG A 159 -35.13 -36.42 10.67
C ARG A 159 -34.26 -36.27 9.40
N GLY A 160 -33.44 -37.17 8.89
CA GLY A 160 -33.05 -38.57 9.11
C GLY A 160 -32.04 -38.90 7.98
N ALA A 161 -31.17 -39.90 8.17
CA ALA A 161 -30.06 -40.26 7.28
C ALA A 161 -30.48 -40.94 5.97
N ALA A 162 -29.70 -40.77 4.87
CA ALA A 162 -29.25 -41.80 3.92
C ALA A 162 -28.53 -41.23 2.67
N GLY A 163 -27.35 -41.79 2.36
CA GLY A 163 -26.90 -42.30 1.05
C GLY A 163 -26.99 -41.52 -0.27
N ALA A 164 -25.79 -41.39 -0.90
CA ALA A 164 -25.48 -41.66 -2.32
C ALA A 164 -25.62 -40.57 -3.43
N ALA A 165 -24.49 -40.39 -4.12
CA ALA A 165 -24.27 -40.31 -5.58
C ALA A 165 -24.82 -39.16 -6.47
N ALA A 166 -23.88 -38.42 -7.06
CA ALA A 166 -23.69 -38.02 -8.47
C ALA A 166 -24.86 -37.55 -9.38
N GLY A 167 -24.84 -36.24 -9.71
CA GLY A 167 -25.14 -35.60 -11.02
C GLY A 167 -26.62 -35.51 -11.49
N PRO A 168 -26.92 -34.80 -12.61
CA PRO A 168 -26.43 -33.53 -13.16
C PRO A 168 -27.47 -32.39 -13.03
N GLY A 169 -27.09 -31.14 -13.34
CA GLY A 169 -27.92 -29.93 -13.12
C GLY A 169 -29.12 -29.75 -14.07
N PRO A 170 -30.01 -28.77 -13.83
CA PRO A 170 -31.01 -28.36 -14.80
C PRO A 170 -30.72 -26.99 -15.44
N ALA A 171 -30.98 -26.92 -16.74
CA ALA A 171 -31.07 -25.72 -17.56
C ALA A 171 -32.42 -24.96 -17.32
N PRO A 172 -32.56 -23.70 -17.77
CA PRO A 172 -33.48 -22.72 -17.19
C PRO A 172 -34.87 -22.71 -17.85
N GLY A 173 -35.89 -22.46 -17.02
CA GLY A 173 -37.26 -22.16 -17.45
C GLY A 173 -37.49 -20.66 -17.69
N ALA A 174 -38.09 -20.34 -18.82
CA ALA A 174 -38.39 -19.00 -19.31
C ALA A 174 -39.61 -18.36 -18.63
N GLY A 175 -39.64 -17.02 -18.58
CA GLY A 175 -40.88 -16.24 -18.51
C GLY A 175 -40.84 -15.00 -17.60
N ALA A 176 -40.29 -13.88 -18.07
CA ALA A 176 -40.64 -12.54 -17.58
C ALA A 176 -40.42 -11.47 -18.66
N ALA A 177 -41.40 -10.57 -18.80
CA ALA A 177 -41.54 -9.52 -19.81
C ALA A 177 -40.43 -8.45 -19.75
N PRO A 178 -40.21 -7.67 -20.83
CA PRO A 178 -39.02 -6.84 -21.02
C PRO A 178 -39.20 -5.47 -20.33
N GLY A 179 -38.20 -5.03 -19.58
CA GLY A 179 -38.15 -3.66 -19.09
C GLY A 179 -37.71 -3.50 -17.64
N ALA A 180 -36.50 -3.97 -17.31
CA ALA A 180 -35.69 -3.41 -16.24
C ALA A 180 -34.26 -3.94 -16.43
N ALA A 181 -33.31 -3.05 -16.71
CA ALA A 181 -31.90 -3.39 -16.70
C ALA A 181 -31.53 -3.92 -15.29
N PRO A 182 -30.77 -5.01 -15.18
CA PRO A 182 -30.46 -5.61 -13.89
C PRO A 182 -29.53 -4.68 -13.09
N GLY A 183 -30.04 -4.24 -11.95
CA GLY A 183 -29.35 -3.67 -10.77
C GLY A 183 -27.93 -3.15 -10.94
N ALA A 184 -27.78 -1.91 -11.39
CA ALA A 184 -26.64 -1.09 -11.02
C ALA A 184 -26.78 -0.76 -9.53
N GLY A 185 -26.07 -1.48 -8.65
CA GLY A 185 -25.80 -0.99 -7.30
C GLY A 185 -25.28 0.44 -7.42
N THR A 186 -25.67 1.33 -6.51
CA THR A 186 -25.28 2.75 -6.51
C THR A 186 -23.76 2.88 -6.35
N GLY A 187 -23.04 2.66 -7.46
CA GLY A 187 -21.60 2.46 -7.54
C GLY A 187 -20.90 3.80 -7.61
N ARG A 188 -20.48 4.32 -6.47
CA ARG A 188 -19.62 5.49 -6.41
C ARG A 188 -18.16 5.02 -6.47
N SER A 189 -17.46 5.38 -7.54
CA SER A 189 -15.99 5.24 -7.59
C SER A 189 -15.35 6.33 -6.74
N ARG A 190 -14.56 5.93 -5.74
CA ARG A 190 -13.75 6.84 -4.91
C ARG A 190 -12.77 7.65 -5.75
N LEU A 191 -12.21 7.07 -6.81
CA LEU A 191 -11.29 7.77 -7.68
C LEU A 191 -11.99 8.85 -8.53
N TYR A 192 -13.17 8.55 -9.07
CA TYR A 192 -13.96 9.56 -9.79
C TYR A 192 -14.43 10.69 -8.85
N GLU A 193 -14.88 10.34 -7.65
CA GLU A 193 -15.28 11.32 -6.63
C GLU A 193 -14.11 12.23 -6.23
N HIS A 194 -12.92 11.66 -6.04
CA HIS A 194 -11.70 12.41 -5.74
C HIS A 194 -11.38 13.46 -6.81
N ALA A 195 -11.50 13.09 -8.10
CA ALA A 195 -11.32 14.02 -9.20
C ALA A 195 -12.45 15.05 -9.29
N ARG A 196 -13.69 14.65 -9.01
CA ARG A 196 -14.87 15.54 -9.01
C ARG A 196 -14.78 16.62 -7.94
N GLU A 197 -14.19 16.30 -6.80
CA GLU A 197 -13.91 17.23 -5.70
C GLU A 197 -12.72 18.16 -5.99
N GLY A 198 -12.03 17.97 -7.12
CA GLY A 198 -10.90 18.79 -7.54
C GLY A 198 -9.60 18.48 -6.80
N LEU A 199 -9.49 17.31 -6.16
CA LEU A 199 -8.30 16.88 -5.45
C LEU A 199 -7.20 16.41 -6.40
N SER A 200 -7.58 15.79 -7.52
CA SER A 200 -6.69 15.39 -8.63
C SER A 200 -7.34 15.64 -9.99
N ALA A 201 -6.54 15.56 -11.04
CA ALA A 201 -7.08 15.47 -12.39
C ALA A 201 -7.84 14.16 -12.60
N ARG A 202 -8.73 14.14 -13.60
CA ARG A 202 -9.45 12.91 -13.96
C ARG A 202 -8.48 11.87 -14.56
N PRO A 203 -8.68 10.56 -14.29
CA PRO A 203 -7.87 9.49 -14.88
C PRO A 203 -7.80 9.56 -16.41
N GLN A 204 -6.59 9.44 -16.97
CA GLN A 204 -6.38 9.50 -18.42
C GLN A 204 -6.37 8.09 -19.02
N LEU A 205 -7.55 7.50 -19.18
CA LEU A 205 -7.72 6.11 -19.61
C LEU A 205 -7.61 5.94 -21.13
N ASP A 206 -6.84 4.95 -21.59
CA ASP A 206 -6.86 4.50 -22.99
C ASP A 206 -7.81 3.31 -23.15
N VAL A 207 -9.11 3.61 -23.29
CA VAL A 207 -10.15 2.60 -23.47
C VAL A 207 -10.12 1.94 -24.86
N THR A 208 -9.40 2.54 -25.81
CA THR A 208 -9.33 2.03 -27.20
C THR A 208 -8.26 0.97 -27.39
N ALA A 209 -7.30 0.88 -26.46
CA ALA A 209 -6.23 -0.12 -26.52
C ALA A 209 -6.65 -1.51 -26.02
N LEU A 210 -7.85 -1.67 -25.46
CA LEU A 210 -8.41 -2.96 -25.07
C LEU A 210 -9.24 -3.56 -26.19
N SER A 211 -9.07 -4.87 -26.43
CA SER A 211 -9.96 -5.61 -27.34
C SER A 211 -11.05 -6.37 -26.58
N GLU A 212 -12.18 -6.63 -27.24
CA GLU A 212 -13.23 -7.49 -26.68
C GLU A 212 -12.69 -8.88 -26.32
N ARG A 213 -11.76 -9.39 -27.14
CA ARG A 213 -11.07 -10.67 -26.92
C ARG A 213 -10.28 -10.68 -25.61
N ASP A 214 -9.66 -9.57 -25.23
CA ASP A 214 -8.91 -9.48 -23.98
C ASP A 214 -9.85 -9.56 -22.76
N LEU A 215 -11.00 -8.89 -22.83
CA LEU A 215 -12.01 -8.95 -21.77
C LEU A 215 -12.60 -10.35 -21.63
N GLU A 216 -12.95 -10.98 -22.75
CA GLU A 216 -13.49 -12.35 -22.77
C GLU A 216 -12.51 -13.36 -22.18
N ARG A 217 -11.21 -13.25 -22.51
CA ARG A 217 -10.17 -14.14 -21.99
C ARG A 217 -9.90 -13.95 -20.51
N ARG A 218 -10.08 -12.75 -19.98
CA ARG A 218 -9.89 -12.46 -18.54
C ARG A 218 -11.07 -12.93 -17.69
N ARG A 219 -12.24 -13.20 -18.27
CA ARG A 219 -13.49 -13.53 -17.57
C ARG A 219 -13.82 -12.59 -16.40
N GLY A 220 -13.50 -11.30 -16.59
CA GLY A 220 -13.82 -10.26 -15.62
C GLY A 220 -15.33 -9.93 -15.57
N PRO A 221 -15.72 -8.94 -14.75
CA PRO A 221 -17.12 -8.53 -14.63
C PRO A 221 -17.67 -7.84 -15.90
N LEU A 222 -16.79 -7.34 -16.77
CA LEU A 222 -17.15 -6.66 -18.02
C LEU A 222 -16.86 -7.53 -19.24
N GLY A 223 -17.80 -7.58 -20.18
CA GLY A 223 -17.64 -8.21 -21.50
C GLY A 223 -17.64 -7.21 -22.67
N GLY A 224 -17.55 -7.71 -23.90
CA GLY A 224 -17.45 -6.87 -25.10
C GLY A 224 -18.61 -5.88 -25.29
N ALA A 225 -19.83 -6.22 -24.86
CA ALA A 225 -20.97 -5.30 -24.92
C ALA A 225 -20.75 -4.04 -24.06
N ALA A 226 -20.22 -4.21 -22.85
CA ALA A 226 -19.89 -3.09 -21.95
C ALA A 226 -18.77 -2.23 -22.54
N LEU A 227 -17.74 -2.84 -23.13
CA LEU A 227 -16.66 -2.11 -23.81
C LEU A 227 -17.21 -1.22 -24.94
N ARG A 228 -18.08 -1.77 -25.80
CA ARG A 228 -18.71 -0.98 -26.87
C ARG A 228 -19.52 0.18 -26.33
N GLU A 229 -20.25 0.00 -25.23
CA GLU A 229 -21.01 1.08 -24.60
C GLU A 229 -20.09 2.17 -24.03
N ILE A 230 -19.01 1.79 -23.35
CA ILE A 230 -18.01 2.71 -22.82
C ILE A 230 -17.38 3.52 -23.96
N VAL A 231 -16.97 2.88 -25.05
CA VAL A 231 -16.39 3.54 -26.23
C VAL A 231 -17.40 4.48 -26.91
N ARG A 232 -18.67 4.08 -27.04
CA ARG A 232 -19.73 4.96 -27.56
C ARG A 232 -19.96 6.18 -26.67
N THR A 233 -19.98 5.98 -25.36
CA THR A 233 -20.15 7.04 -24.36
C THR A 233 -18.98 8.02 -24.45
N TRP A 234 -17.75 7.53 -24.56
CA TRP A 234 -16.56 8.33 -24.78
C TRP A 234 -16.62 9.16 -26.07
N ALA A 235 -17.00 8.54 -27.19
CA ALA A 235 -17.14 9.23 -28.47
C ALA A 235 -18.24 10.30 -28.44
N ARG A 236 -19.37 10.05 -27.74
CA ARG A 236 -20.42 11.04 -27.55
C ARG A 236 -19.96 12.19 -26.67
N LEU A 237 -19.24 11.91 -25.58
CA LEU A 237 -18.67 12.93 -24.70
C LEU A 237 -17.74 13.88 -25.46
N GLY A 238 -16.88 13.34 -26.34
CA GLY A 238 -16.04 14.16 -27.23
C GLY A 238 -16.86 15.12 -28.11
N LYS A 239 -17.93 14.60 -28.76
CA LYS A 239 -18.82 15.44 -29.60
C LYS A 239 -19.53 16.55 -28.82
N VAL A 240 -19.95 16.25 -27.58
CA VAL A 240 -20.59 17.23 -26.68
C VAL A 240 -19.58 18.32 -26.29
N ARG A 241 -18.37 17.94 -25.89
CA ARG A 241 -17.28 18.89 -25.58
C ARG A 241 -16.93 19.80 -26.76
N ASP A 242 -16.81 19.24 -27.95
CA ASP A 242 -16.59 20.03 -29.17
C ASP A 242 -17.76 20.99 -29.44
N GLY A 243 -18.99 20.57 -29.15
CA GLY A 243 -20.20 21.39 -29.20
C GLY A 243 -20.12 22.58 -28.24
N ILE A 244 -19.81 22.32 -26.96
CA ILE A 244 -19.63 23.34 -25.93
C ILE A 244 -18.55 24.34 -26.35
N ALA A 245 -17.38 23.86 -26.77
CA ALA A 245 -16.29 24.72 -27.21
C ALA A 245 -16.69 25.64 -28.37
N ARG A 246 -17.42 25.12 -29.36
CA ARG A 246 -17.95 25.93 -30.47
C ARG A 246 -18.95 27.00 -29.99
N LEU A 247 -19.86 26.63 -29.10
CA LEU A 247 -20.87 27.57 -28.56
C LEU A 247 -20.23 28.64 -27.66
N GLU A 248 -19.23 28.30 -26.85
CA GLU A 248 -18.47 29.28 -26.06
C GLU A 248 -17.69 30.25 -26.96
N ALA A 249 -17.05 29.75 -28.03
CA ALA A 249 -16.38 30.61 -29.01
C ALA A 249 -17.38 31.56 -29.71
N GLU A 250 -18.57 31.08 -30.06
CA GLU A 250 -19.63 31.92 -30.62
C GLU A 250 -20.17 32.94 -29.60
N LYS A 251 -20.41 32.53 -28.36
CA LYS A 251 -20.82 33.41 -27.27
C LYS A 251 -19.79 34.51 -27.03
N GLY A 252 -18.49 34.20 -27.13
CA GLY A 252 -17.41 35.18 -27.11
C GLY A 252 -17.51 36.22 -28.23
N ARG A 253 -17.76 35.78 -29.46
CA ARG A 253 -17.99 36.67 -30.63
C ARG A 253 -19.23 37.54 -30.46
N VAL A 254 -20.35 36.97 -30.00
CA VAL A 254 -21.59 37.72 -29.73
C VAL A 254 -21.37 38.78 -28.65
N ALA A 255 -20.68 38.43 -27.55
CA ALA A 255 -20.35 39.38 -26.49
C ALA A 255 -19.46 40.52 -26.99
N GLN A 256 -18.52 40.21 -27.90
CA GLN A 256 -17.68 41.22 -28.53
C GLN A 256 -18.49 42.15 -29.43
N GLY A 257 -19.36 41.64 -30.30
CA GLY A 257 -20.24 42.47 -31.14
C GLY A 257 -21.17 43.38 -30.32
N VAL A 258 -21.69 42.89 -29.19
CA VAL A 258 -22.47 43.73 -28.26
C VAL A 258 -21.62 44.88 -27.71
N ARG A 259 -20.36 44.60 -27.32
CA ARG A 259 -19.45 45.65 -26.83
C ARG A 259 -19.13 46.68 -27.90
N GLU A 260 -18.91 46.24 -29.13
CA GLU A 260 -18.59 47.12 -30.28
C GLU A 260 -19.74 48.06 -30.60
N ILE A 261 -20.98 47.56 -30.67
CA ILE A 261 -22.17 48.41 -30.89
C ILE A 261 -22.33 49.42 -29.75
N MET A 262 -22.14 48.97 -28.50
CA MET A 262 -22.23 49.82 -27.32
C MET A 262 -21.13 50.89 -27.23
N ALA A 263 -19.98 50.67 -27.86
CA ALA A 263 -18.85 51.60 -27.88
C ALA A 263 -18.88 52.56 -29.09
N SER A 264 -19.46 52.13 -30.21
CA SER A 264 -19.53 52.90 -31.46
C SER A 264 -20.72 53.85 -31.56
N HIS A 265 -21.70 53.74 -30.65
CA HIS A 265 -22.93 54.52 -30.68
C HIS A 265 -23.22 55.14 -29.31
N ASP A 266 -23.81 56.33 -29.30
CA ASP A 266 -24.35 56.93 -28.08
C ASP A 266 -25.43 56.03 -27.46
N LYS A 267 -25.56 56.06 -26.13
CA LYS A 267 -26.42 55.14 -25.36
C LYS A 267 -27.86 54.99 -25.88
N ALA A 268 -28.45 56.06 -26.41
CA ALA A 268 -29.81 56.04 -26.95
C ALA A 268 -29.85 55.31 -28.32
N ALA A 269 -28.91 55.63 -29.21
CA ALA A 269 -28.80 55.02 -30.53
C ALA A 269 -28.36 53.54 -30.48
N ALA A 270 -27.44 53.20 -29.56
CA ALA A 270 -27.03 51.82 -29.33
C ALA A 270 -28.21 50.94 -28.92
N LYS A 271 -29.08 51.44 -28.02
CA LYS A 271 -30.26 50.69 -27.53
C LYS A 271 -31.30 50.40 -28.60
N THR A 272 -31.43 51.28 -29.60
CA THR A 272 -32.36 51.11 -30.72
C THR A 272 -31.72 50.42 -31.92
N HIS A 273 -30.43 50.08 -31.85
CA HIS A 273 -29.74 49.40 -32.95
C HIS A 273 -30.34 48.00 -33.17
N PRO A 274 -30.84 47.67 -34.37
CA PRO A 274 -31.54 46.42 -34.64
C PRO A 274 -30.67 45.19 -34.38
N GLU A 275 -29.37 45.27 -34.69
CA GLU A 275 -28.43 44.18 -34.43
C GLU A 275 -28.17 43.95 -32.94
N LEU A 276 -28.32 44.96 -32.07
CA LEU A 276 -28.13 44.77 -30.62
C LEU A 276 -29.21 43.86 -30.05
N ALA A 277 -30.46 44.01 -30.49
CA ALA A 277 -31.56 43.14 -30.09
C ALA A 277 -31.32 41.70 -30.55
N ALA A 278 -30.89 41.52 -31.81
CA ALA A 278 -30.55 40.21 -32.39
C ALA A 278 -29.38 39.54 -31.65
N LEU A 279 -28.30 40.26 -31.36
CA LEU A 279 -27.15 39.74 -30.62
C LEU A 279 -27.51 39.36 -29.18
N ARG A 280 -28.37 40.15 -28.51
CA ARG A 280 -28.85 39.82 -27.16
C ARG A 280 -29.71 38.56 -27.15
N GLU A 281 -30.60 38.40 -28.13
CA GLU A 281 -31.40 37.19 -28.29
C GLU A 281 -30.52 35.98 -28.60
N ARG A 282 -29.59 36.11 -29.55
CA ARG A 282 -28.62 35.05 -29.84
C ARG A 282 -27.82 34.67 -28.60
N GLY A 283 -27.36 35.65 -27.82
CA GLY A 283 -26.66 35.42 -26.56
C GLY A 283 -27.52 34.70 -25.51
N ARG A 284 -28.83 34.94 -25.46
CA ARG A 284 -29.77 34.16 -24.62
C ARG A 284 -29.88 32.72 -25.12
N SER A 285 -30.13 32.53 -26.41
CA SER A 285 -30.24 31.21 -27.03
C SER A 285 -28.97 30.36 -26.84
N LEU A 286 -27.79 30.96 -26.99
CA LEU A 286 -26.50 30.29 -26.76
C LEU A 286 -26.33 29.83 -25.32
N ARG A 287 -26.75 30.64 -24.33
CA ARG A 287 -26.72 30.24 -22.91
C ARG A 287 -27.63 29.06 -22.62
N GLU A 288 -28.81 29.01 -23.24
CA GLU A 288 -29.73 27.88 -23.07
C GLU A 288 -29.16 26.60 -23.70
N GLN A 289 -28.59 26.68 -24.91
CA GLN A 289 -27.94 25.55 -25.58
C GLN A 289 -26.73 25.04 -24.77
N LEU A 290 -25.91 25.94 -24.23
CA LEU A 290 -24.80 25.59 -23.35
C LEU A 290 -25.28 24.86 -22.10
N ARG A 291 -26.32 25.36 -21.42
CA ARG A 291 -26.88 24.72 -20.24
C ARG A 291 -27.30 23.26 -20.50
N VAL A 292 -27.90 22.99 -21.65
CA VAL A 292 -28.30 21.63 -22.06
C VAL A 292 -27.08 20.75 -22.30
N LEU A 293 -26.07 21.24 -23.04
CA LEU A 293 -24.87 20.46 -23.33
C LEU A 293 -23.99 20.24 -22.09
N GLU A 294 -23.88 21.20 -21.18
CA GLU A 294 -23.13 21.07 -19.92
C GLU A 294 -23.76 20.00 -19.01
N ALA A 295 -25.09 19.95 -18.95
CA ALA A 295 -25.80 18.89 -18.23
C ALA A 295 -25.58 17.52 -18.88
N GLU A 296 -25.60 17.45 -20.22
CA GLU A 296 -25.30 16.21 -20.95
C GLU A 296 -23.83 15.78 -20.75
N GLU A 297 -22.88 16.72 -20.75
CA GLU A 297 -21.47 16.45 -20.51
C GLU A 297 -21.27 15.82 -19.13
N SER A 298 -21.86 16.41 -18.09
CA SER A 298 -21.72 15.93 -16.72
C SER A 298 -22.25 14.50 -16.56
N ASP A 299 -23.41 14.19 -17.14
CA ASP A 299 -24.00 12.85 -17.10
C ASP A 299 -23.17 11.83 -17.90
N LEU A 300 -22.76 12.18 -19.12
CA LEU A 300 -21.92 11.32 -19.96
C LEU A 300 -20.56 11.04 -19.33
N GLU A 301 -19.96 12.05 -18.71
CA GLU A 301 -18.68 11.90 -18.02
C GLU A 301 -18.78 10.94 -16.84
N GLN A 302 -19.80 11.11 -15.99
CA GLN A 302 -20.02 10.20 -14.87
C GLN A 302 -20.25 8.78 -15.37
N ARG A 303 -21.11 8.59 -16.39
CA ARG A 303 -21.35 7.27 -16.99
C ARG A 303 -20.08 6.67 -17.57
N PHE A 304 -19.27 7.46 -18.25
CA PHE A 304 -17.99 7.03 -18.80
C PHE A 304 -17.05 6.53 -17.72
N TYR A 305 -16.75 7.33 -16.69
CA TYR A 305 -15.76 6.94 -15.67
C TYR A 305 -16.22 5.77 -14.81
N LEU A 306 -17.51 5.72 -14.44
CA LEU A 306 -18.04 4.60 -13.66
C LEU A 306 -17.94 3.26 -14.41
N GLY A 307 -18.06 3.26 -15.75
CA GLY A 307 -17.82 2.07 -16.57
C GLY A 307 -16.34 1.82 -16.86
N ALA A 308 -15.61 2.85 -17.30
CA ALA A 308 -14.24 2.73 -17.78
C ALA A 308 -13.24 2.36 -16.68
N LEU A 309 -13.45 2.81 -15.44
CA LEU A 309 -12.56 2.48 -14.32
C LEU A 309 -12.62 1.00 -13.91
N GLN A 310 -13.67 0.29 -14.30
CA GLN A 310 -13.82 -1.15 -14.08
C GLN A 310 -13.13 -1.99 -15.16
N LEU A 311 -12.64 -1.38 -16.24
CA LEU A 311 -11.90 -2.10 -17.28
C LEU A 311 -10.52 -2.52 -16.76
N PRO A 312 -10.09 -3.77 -17.04
CA PRO A 312 -8.75 -4.24 -16.69
C PRO A 312 -7.68 -3.58 -17.56
N ASN A 313 -6.42 -3.87 -17.27
CA ASN A 313 -5.31 -3.59 -18.16
C ASN A 313 -5.36 -4.50 -19.40
N ARG A 314 -4.56 -4.14 -20.41
CA ARG A 314 -4.22 -5.02 -21.55
C ARG A 314 -3.58 -6.32 -21.06
N THR A 315 -3.50 -7.32 -21.93
CA THR A 315 -2.92 -8.62 -21.62
C THR A 315 -1.68 -8.86 -22.46
N HIS A 316 -0.56 -9.25 -21.83
CA HIS A 316 0.67 -9.57 -22.56
C HIS A 316 0.45 -10.77 -23.51
N PRO A 317 0.94 -10.74 -24.76
CA PRO A 317 0.66 -11.79 -25.76
C PRO A 317 1.06 -13.21 -25.34
N ALA A 318 2.09 -13.36 -24.51
CA ALA A 318 2.57 -14.68 -24.04
C ALA A 318 1.77 -15.29 -22.89
N VAL A 319 0.86 -14.54 -22.26
CA VAL A 319 0.07 -14.99 -21.10
C VAL A 319 -0.73 -16.25 -21.48
N PRO A 320 -0.68 -17.33 -20.68
CA PRO A 320 -1.51 -18.51 -20.90
C PRO A 320 -3.00 -18.16 -20.79
N VAL A 321 -3.85 -18.76 -21.62
CA VAL A 321 -5.29 -18.48 -21.60
C VAL A 321 -6.00 -19.47 -20.69
N GLY A 322 -6.85 -18.96 -19.78
CA GLY A 322 -7.77 -19.76 -18.96
C GLY A 322 -7.67 -19.49 -17.46
N ASP A 323 -8.22 -20.41 -16.68
CA ASP A 323 -8.21 -20.38 -15.21
C ASP A 323 -6.84 -20.77 -14.62
N GLN A 324 -6.70 -20.71 -13.29
CA GLN A 324 -5.48 -21.05 -12.55
C GLN A 324 -4.84 -22.41 -12.94
N SER A 325 -5.62 -23.41 -13.39
CA SER A 325 -5.08 -24.71 -13.83
C SER A 325 -4.22 -24.60 -15.10
N GLN A 326 -4.37 -23.52 -15.86
CA GLN A 326 -3.62 -23.22 -17.08
C GLN A 326 -2.32 -22.46 -16.81
N ALA A 327 -1.96 -22.22 -15.54
CA ALA A 327 -0.69 -21.61 -15.19
C ALA A 327 0.48 -22.41 -15.79
N ARG A 328 1.36 -21.73 -16.53
CA ARG A 328 2.47 -22.37 -17.22
C ARG A 328 3.67 -22.49 -16.29
N LEU A 329 4.13 -23.71 -16.05
CA LEU A 329 5.37 -23.95 -15.32
C LEU A 329 6.56 -23.47 -16.17
N LEU A 330 7.30 -22.50 -15.64
CA LEU A 330 8.51 -21.97 -16.28
C LEU A 330 9.76 -22.69 -15.77
N GLU A 331 9.82 -22.95 -14.47
CA GLU A 331 11.03 -23.44 -13.81
C GLU A 331 10.71 -24.13 -12.49
N VAL A 332 11.53 -25.10 -12.11
CA VAL A 332 11.53 -25.75 -10.80
C VAL A 332 12.95 -25.68 -10.24
N VAL A 333 13.08 -25.24 -8.98
CA VAL A 333 14.37 -25.04 -8.32
C VAL A 333 14.42 -25.85 -7.03
N GLY A 334 15.57 -26.49 -6.78
CA GLY A 334 15.80 -27.37 -5.63
C GLY A 334 15.05 -28.70 -5.73
N GLU A 335 15.06 -29.46 -4.65
CA GLU A 335 14.43 -30.78 -4.56
C GLU A 335 13.53 -30.88 -3.32
N LYS A 336 12.49 -31.71 -3.40
CA LYS A 336 11.64 -31.99 -2.23
C LYS A 336 12.49 -32.59 -1.10
N PRO A 337 12.44 -32.06 0.12
CA PRO A 337 13.13 -32.68 1.25
C PRO A 337 12.65 -34.12 1.47
N VAL A 338 13.59 -35.02 1.74
CA VAL A 338 13.31 -36.43 2.05
C VAL A 338 13.33 -36.61 3.55
N PHE A 339 12.28 -37.22 4.10
CA PHE A 339 12.14 -37.53 5.51
C PHE A 339 11.96 -39.04 5.69
N ASP A 340 12.64 -39.63 6.67
CA ASP A 340 12.45 -41.00 7.15
C ASP A 340 11.32 -41.10 8.19
N PHE A 341 10.60 -39.98 8.43
CA PHE A 341 9.41 -39.86 9.26
C PHE A 341 8.31 -39.09 8.52
N LYS A 342 7.08 -39.17 9.03
CA LYS A 342 5.96 -38.38 8.48
C LYS A 342 6.13 -36.89 8.81
N PRO A 343 6.30 -35.99 7.82
CA PRO A 343 6.45 -34.57 8.09
C PRO A 343 5.19 -33.99 8.75
N LYS A 344 5.39 -33.21 9.80
CA LYS A 344 4.35 -32.46 10.51
C LYS A 344 4.03 -31.15 9.80
N GLY A 345 2.82 -30.65 10.00
CA GLY A 345 2.41 -29.32 9.55
C GLY A 345 3.00 -28.22 10.42
N HIS A 346 3.19 -27.03 9.84
CA HIS A 346 3.78 -25.88 10.51
C HIS A 346 3.08 -25.47 11.81
N LEU A 347 1.76 -25.64 11.91
CA LEU A 347 1.03 -25.29 13.15
C LEU A 347 1.34 -26.29 14.27
N GLU A 348 1.44 -27.59 13.97
CA GLU A 348 1.83 -28.60 14.96
C GLU A 348 3.27 -28.36 15.45
N LEU A 349 4.19 -28.07 14.52
CA LEU A 349 5.57 -27.71 14.85
C LEU A 349 5.62 -26.41 15.68
N GLY A 350 4.89 -25.40 15.25
CA GLY A 350 4.84 -24.09 15.89
C GLY A 350 4.27 -24.13 17.31
N GLU A 351 3.24 -24.93 17.55
CA GLU A 351 2.69 -25.18 18.89
C GLU A 351 3.64 -26.02 19.75
N GLY A 352 4.28 -27.05 19.17
CA GLY A 352 5.26 -27.90 19.88
C GLY A 352 6.50 -27.13 20.35
N LEU A 353 6.92 -26.13 19.57
CA LEU A 353 8.05 -25.24 19.87
C LEU A 353 7.64 -23.98 20.67
N ASP A 354 6.34 -23.74 20.89
CA ASP A 354 5.79 -22.52 21.50
C ASP A 354 6.19 -21.22 20.77
N ILE A 355 6.25 -21.28 19.44
CA ILE A 355 6.61 -20.16 18.57
C ILE A 355 5.43 -19.59 17.77
N ILE A 356 4.34 -20.35 17.65
CA ILE A 356 3.09 -19.93 17.00
C ILE A 356 1.92 -20.25 17.93
N ARG A 357 1.04 -19.27 18.16
CA ARG A 357 -0.20 -19.46 18.91
C ARG A 357 -1.41 -18.98 18.10
N GLN A 358 -2.39 -19.87 17.92
CA GLN A 358 -3.73 -19.53 17.40
C GLN A 358 -4.87 -19.95 18.34
N ARG A 359 -4.60 -20.85 19.30
CA ARG A 359 -5.62 -21.34 20.22
C ARG A 359 -6.11 -20.25 21.17
N ARG A 360 -7.43 -20.26 21.40
CA ARG A 360 -8.15 -19.40 22.36
C ARG A 360 -7.99 -17.90 22.07
N LEU A 361 -8.02 -17.51 20.79
CA LEU A 361 -7.93 -16.11 20.34
C LEU A 361 -9.25 -15.53 19.81
N SER A 362 -10.32 -16.34 19.69
CA SER A 362 -11.59 -15.90 19.08
C SER A 362 -12.18 -14.64 19.71
N HIS A 363 -12.15 -14.53 21.05
CA HIS A 363 -12.64 -13.37 21.79
C HIS A 363 -11.55 -12.34 22.14
N VAL A 364 -10.34 -12.51 21.58
CA VAL A 364 -9.21 -11.58 21.78
C VAL A 364 -8.99 -10.80 20.49
N SER A 365 -8.72 -11.51 19.39
CA SER A 365 -8.32 -10.95 18.10
C SER A 365 -9.08 -11.58 16.93
N GLY A 366 -10.06 -12.45 17.19
CA GLY A 366 -10.87 -13.11 16.16
C GLY A 366 -10.21 -14.33 15.53
N HIS A 367 -10.92 -14.96 14.59
CA HIS A 367 -10.43 -16.12 13.83
C HIS A 367 -9.23 -15.75 12.95
N ARG A 368 -8.37 -16.71 12.61
CA ARG A 368 -7.18 -16.55 11.75
C ARG A 368 -6.15 -15.50 12.21
N SER A 369 -6.31 -14.96 13.42
CA SER A 369 -5.28 -14.20 14.10
C SER A 369 -4.25 -15.14 14.73
N TYR A 370 -3.03 -14.66 14.93
CA TYR A 370 -1.95 -15.45 15.51
C TYR A 370 -0.98 -14.57 16.30
N TYR A 371 -0.25 -15.20 17.23
CA TYR A 371 0.94 -14.62 17.84
C TYR A 371 2.18 -15.42 17.39
N LEU A 372 3.28 -14.71 17.17
CA LEU A 372 4.62 -15.28 17.11
C LEU A 372 5.36 -14.96 18.40
N SER A 373 5.99 -15.96 19.00
CA SER A 373 6.71 -15.86 20.27
C SER A 373 8.12 -16.43 20.16
N GLY A 374 9.03 -15.95 21.02
CA GLY A 374 10.40 -16.44 21.09
C GLY A 374 11.07 -16.53 19.72
N ALA A 375 11.52 -17.74 19.35
CA ALA A 375 12.18 -17.98 18.07
C ALA A 375 11.29 -17.74 16.83
N GLY A 376 9.95 -17.84 16.95
CA GLY A 376 9.04 -17.50 15.85
C GLY A 376 9.05 -16.00 15.53
N ALA A 377 9.11 -15.16 16.57
CA ALA A 377 9.26 -13.72 16.40
C ALA A 377 10.65 -13.38 15.83
N LEU A 378 11.71 -14.01 16.33
CA LEU A 378 13.07 -13.84 15.80
C LEU A 378 13.16 -14.26 14.32
N LEU A 379 12.51 -15.36 13.92
CA LEU A 379 12.44 -15.77 12.52
C LEU A 379 11.75 -14.72 11.64
N GLN A 380 10.63 -14.13 12.08
CA GLN A 380 9.98 -13.05 11.34
C GLN A 380 10.93 -11.87 11.17
N HIS A 381 11.57 -11.40 12.24
CA HIS A 381 12.51 -10.30 12.17
C HIS A 381 13.72 -10.62 11.29
N ALA A 382 14.23 -11.86 11.35
CA ALA A 382 15.33 -12.33 10.51
C ALA A 382 14.96 -12.32 9.03
N LEU A 383 13.79 -12.86 8.65
CA LEU A 383 13.30 -12.87 7.27
C LEU A 383 13.18 -11.45 6.69
N VAL A 384 12.55 -10.54 7.44
CA VAL A 384 12.40 -9.14 7.03
C VAL A 384 13.77 -8.47 6.89
N THR A 385 14.65 -8.63 7.88
CA THR A 385 15.98 -8.00 7.88
C THR A 385 16.86 -8.54 6.76
N PHE A 386 16.89 -9.85 6.54
CA PHE A 386 17.61 -10.51 5.46
C PHE A 386 17.17 -9.97 4.09
N THR A 387 15.85 -9.95 3.87
CA THR A 387 15.27 -9.50 2.60
C THR A 387 15.56 -8.03 2.34
N LEU A 388 15.37 -7.16 3.34
CA LEU A 388 15.70 -5.74 3.23
C LEU A 388 17.19 -5.54 2.89
N ARG A 389 18.10 -6.15 3.67
CA ARG A 389 19.55 -6.02 3.44
C ARG A 389 19.95 -6.43 2.02
N LYS A 390 19.35 -7.50 1.49
CA LYS A 390 19.59 -7.96 0.13
C LYS A 390 19.10 -6.97 -0.92
N LEU A 391 17.92 -6.38 -0.76
CA LEU A 391 17.39 -5.41 -1.72
C LEU A 391 18.14 -4.07 -1.65
N LEU A 392 18.51 -3.64 -0.44
CA LEU A 392 19.39 -2.48 -0.23
C LEU A 392 20.73 -2.63 -0.94
N SER A 393 21.35 -3.81 -0.90
CA SER A 393 22.61 -4.06 -1.62
C SER A 393 22.45 -4.09 -3.15
N LYS A 394 21.22 -4.16 -3.65
CA LYS A 394 20.85 -4.08 -5.07
C LYS A 394 20.39 -2.66 -5.47
N GLY A 395 20.53 -1.68 -4.59
CA GLY A 395 20.24 -0.26 -4.87
C GLY A 395 18.78 0.14 -4.68
N PHE A 396 17.96 -0.66 -4.00
CA PHE A 396 16.59 -0.27 -3.67
C PHE A 396 16.57 0.82 -2.59
N LEU A 397 15.74 1.85 -2.79
CA LEU A 397 15.44 2.87 -1.81
C LEU A 397 14.51 2.32 -0.73
N PRO A 398 14.92 2.22 0.55
CA PRO A 398 14.01 1.82 1.61
C PRO A 398 12.97 2.90 1.90
N MET A 399 11.70 2.49 2.05
CA MET A 399 10.60 3.37 2.42
C MET A 399 9.77 2.79 3.56
N THR A 400 9.20 3.69 4.35
CA THR A 400 8.09 3.41 5.27
C THR A 400 6.89 4.22 4.80
N VAL A 401 5.74 3.58 4.64
CA VAL A 401 4.51 4.21 4.14
C VAL A 401 3.40 4.17 5.19
N PRO A 402 2.40 5.06 5.13
CA PRO A 402 1.20 4.93 5.95
C PRO A 402 0.45 3.63 5.66
N ASP A 403 -0.06 2.95 6.69
CA ASP A 403 -0.92 1.76 6.52
C ASP A 403 -2.40 2.12 6.31
N LEU A 404 -2.80 3.34 6.70
CA LEU A 404 -4.14 3.90 6.53
C LEU A 404 -4.14 4.88 5.35
N LEU A 405 -4.88 4.56 4.30
CA LEU A 405 -4.97 5.39 3.09
C LEU A 405 -6.42 5.64 2.67
N ARG A 406 -6.61 6.66 1.82
CA ARG A 406 -7.89 7.00 1.19
C ARG A 406 -8.29 5.98 0.14
N GLY A 407 -9.59 5.74 -0.02
CA GLY A 407 -10.12 4.73 -0.95
C GLY A 407 -9.73 4.97 -2.41
N ALA A 408 -9.50 6.23 -2.80
CA ALA A 408 -9.05 6.58 -4.16
C ALA A 408 -7.71 5.93 -4.54
N VAL A 409 -6.76 5.80 -3.60
CA VAL A 409 -5.45 5.19 -3.86
C VAL A 409 -5.59 3.70 -4.15
N PHE A 410 -6.47 3.01 -3.40
CA PHE A 410 -6.78 1.60 -3.63
C PHE A 410 -7.40 1.39 -5.02
N GLU A 411 -8.41 2.20 -5.38
CA GLU A 411 -9.05 2.11 -6.69
C GLU A 411 -8.05 2.38 -7.83
N GLY A 412 -7.13 3.33 -7.63
CA GLY A 412 -6.05 3.59 -8.57
C GLY A 412 -5.10 2.40 -8.75
N CYS A 413 -4.88 1.61 -7.70
CA CYS A 413 -4.12 0.36 -7.76
C CYS A 413 -4.93 -0.82 -8.33
N GLY A 414 -6.22 -0.64 -8.63
CA GLY A 414 -7.10 -1.71 -9.10
C GLY A 414 -7.73 -2.56 -8.00
N VAL A 415 -7.68 -2.11 -6.75
CA VAL A 415 -8.37 -2.72 -5.61
C VAL A 415 -9.65 -1.95 -5.34
N GLN A 416 -10.79 -2.63 -5.16
CA GLN A 416 -12.08 -1.99 -4.93
C GLN A 416 -12.45 -2.06 -3.43
N PRO A 417 -12.28 -0.99 -2.63
CA PRO A 417 -12.63 -1.02 -1.20
C PRO A 417 -14.13 -1.19 -0.95
N SER A 418 -14.95 -0.70 -1.89
CA SER A 418 -16.42 -0.71 -1.84
C SER A 418 -17.07 -1.97 -2.40
N ALA A 419 -16.28 -2.94 -2.89
CA ALA A 419 -16.80 -4.21 -3.36
C ALA A 419 -17.56 -4.93 -2.23
N THR A 420 -18.57 -5.73 -2.58
CA THR A 420 -19.29 -6.56 -1.62
C THR A 420 -19.29 -8.00 -2.11
N PRO A 421 -18.52 -8.90 -1.46
CA PRO A 421 -17.59 -8.65 -0.35
C PRO A 421 -16.30 -7.90 -0.79
N SER A 422 -15.68 -7.15 0.13
CA SER A 422 -14.41 -6.44 -0.09
C SER A 422 -13.26 -7.11 0.68
N GLN A 423 -12.07 -7.14 0.08
CA GLN A 423 -10.83 -7.60 0.70
C GLN A 423 -10.17 -6.55 1.63
N VAL A 424 -10.73 -5.33 1.69
CA VAL A 424 -10.16 -4.18 2.39
C VAL A 424 -10.90 -3.93 3.70
N TYR A 425 -10.16 -3.77 4.80
CA TYR A 425 -10.74 -3.26 6.05
C TYR A 425 -10.92 -1.75 5.97
N THR A 426 -12.12 -1.27 6.24
CA THR A 426 -12.43 0.16 6.36
C THR A 426 -12.60 0.55 7.81
N ILE A 427 -12.07 1.70 8.21
CA ILE A 427 -12.34 2.29 9.52
C ILE A 427 -13.80 2.75 9.58
N ASP A 428 -14.40 2.76 10.77
CA ASP A 428 -15.79 3.18 10.99
C ASP A 428 -16.09 4.53 10.31
N PRO A 429 -16.86 4.54 9.20
CA PRO A 429 -17.07 5.74 8.40
C PRO A 429 -17.94 6.78 9.12
N ALA A 430 -18.64 6.40 10.20
CA ALA A 430 -19.36 7.35 11.03
C ALA A 430 -18.44 8.19 11.93
N ARG A 431 -17.18 7.76 12.10
CA ARG A 431 -16.18 8.43 12.96
C ARG A 431 -14.99 8.97 12.19
N PHE A 432 -14.52 8.22 11.19
CA PHE A 432 -13.35 8.55 10.40
C PHE A 432 -13.67 8.39 8.93
N GLU A 433 -13.67 9.51 8.21
CA GLU A 433 -14.00 9.52 6.79
C GLU A 433 -12.89 8.92 5.94
N ASP A 434 -13.26 7.96 5.08
CA ASP A 434 -12.44 7.44 3.99
C ASP A 434 -11.02 6.98 4.41
N LEU A 435 -10.95 6.15 5.46
CA LEU A 435 -9.71 5.48 5.86
C LEU A 435 -9.83 3.97 5.71
N CYS A 436 -8.88 3.39 4.98
CA CYS A 436 -8.80 1.97 4.67
C CYS A 436 -7.42 1.43 5.04
N LEU A 437 -7.35 0.20 5.56
CA LEU A 437 -6.10 -0.49 5.85
C LEU A 437 -5.58 -1.20 4.60
N ALA A 438 -4.30 -1.02 4.28
CA ALA A 438 -3.69 -1.59 3.09
C ALA A 438 -3.42 -3.11 3.23
N GLY A 439 -3.74 -3.87 2.17
CA GLY A 439 -3.40 -5.30 2.06
C GLY A 439 -1.98 -5.57 1.52
N THR A 440 -1.22 -4.51 1.25
CA THR A 440 0.14 -4.48 0.71
C THR A 440 0.69 -3.04 0.79
N SER A 441 1.99 -2.86 1.02
CA SER A 441 2.65 -1.54 0.94
C SER A 441 2.64 -0.94 -0.46
N GLU A 442 2.34 -1.73 -1.51
CA GLU A 442 2.12 -1.25 -2.88
C GLU A 442 1.15 -0.05 -2.93
N VAL A 443 0.04 -0.10 -2.18
CA VAL A 443 -0.94 1.00 -2.13
C VAL A 443 -0.31 2.27 -1.58
N GLY A 444 0.48 2.15 -0.51
CA GLY A 444 1.17 3.29 0.09
C GLY A 444 2.28 3.87 -0.79
N ILE A 445 3.01 3.01 -1.51
CA ILE A 445 4.06 3.44 -2.44
C ILE A 445 3.43 4.09 -3.68
N ALA A 446 2.37 3.52 -4.25
CA ALA A 446 1.66 4.14 -5.37
C ALA A 446 1.07 5.51 -4.96
N GLY A 447 0.55 5.63 -3.74
CA GLY A 447 0.10 6.90 -3.17
C GLY A 447 1.22 7.94 -2.99
N TYR A 448 2.47 7.52 -2.77
CA TYR A 448 3.62 8.42 -2.72
C TYR A 448 3.91 9.06 -4.09
N PHE A 449 3.73 8.31 -5.17
CA PHE A 449 3.93 8.80 -6.54
C PHE A 449 2.71 9.49 -7.15
N MET A 450 1.53 9.40 -6.51
CA MET A 450 0.28 9.97 -7.00
C MET A 450 0.41 11.47 -7.23
N ASP A 451 -0.01 11.96 -8.40
CA ASP A 451 0.08 13.36 -8.86
C ASP A 451 1.49 13.97 -8.89
N HIS A 452 2.53 13.13 -8.98
CA HIS A 452 3.92 13.57 -9.07
C HIS A 452 4.61 13.06 -10.34
N ALA A 453 5.70 13.72 -10.71
CA ALA A 453 6.57 13.33 -11.81
C ALA A 453 7.99 13.03 -11.30
N VAL A 454 8.61 11.97 -11.83
CA VAL A 454 10.03 11.66 -11.63
C VAL A 454 10.87 12.06 -12.85
N GLN A 455 12.15 12.35 -12.67
CA GLN A 455 13.01 12.70 -13.81
C GLN A 455 13.39 11.44 -14.60
N LEU A 456 13.43 11.53 -15.94
CA LEU A 456 13.80 10.39 -16.80
C LEU A 456 15.15 9.77 -16.41
N GLN A 457 16.12 10.58 -16.02
CA GLN A 457 17.46 10.14 -15.61
C GLN A 457 17.50 9.33 -14.29
N ASP A 458 16.45 9.43 -13.47
CA ASP A 458 16.34 8.69 -12.20
C ASP A 458 15.66 7.33 -12.40
N LEU A 459 15.17 7.04 -13.61
CA LEU A 459 14.46 5.82 -13.93
C LEU A 459 15.41 4.68 -14.34
N PRO A 460 15.12 3.43 -13.97
CA PRO A 460 13.99 3.00 -13.12
C PRO A 460 14.24 3.27 -11.63
N VAL A 461 13.25 3.84 -10.96
CA VAL A 461 13.21 4.00 -9.51
C VAL A 461 12.81 2.67 -8.89
N ARG A 462 13.62 2.18 -7.94
CA ARG A 462 13.39 0.94 -7.21
C ARG A 462 13.19 1.22 -5.73
N VAL A 463 12.05 0.82 -5.19
CA VAL A 463 11.68 1.03 -3.80
C VAL A 463 11.46 -0.31 -3.11
N VAL A 464 11.90 -0.41 -1.86
CA VAL A 464 11.58 -1.52 -0.97
C VAL A 464 10.85 -1.02 0.27
N CYS A 465 9.77 -1.68 0.65
CA CYS A 465 9.01 -1.33 1.86
C CYS A 465 8.59 -2.56 2.64
N SER A 466 8.88 -2.56 3.95
CA SER A 466 8.30 -3.51 4.90
C SER A 466 7.10 -2.88 5.58
N SER A 467 5.93 -3.51 5.52
CA SER A 467 4.73 -3.04 6.23
C SER A 467 3.89 -4.18 6.81
N THR A 468 2.92 -3.81 7.65
CA THR A 468 1.87 -4.74 8.09
C THR A 468 0.72 -4.68 7.09
N CYS A 469 0.33 -5.82 6.56
CA CYS A 469 -0.72 -5.99 5.57
C CYS A 469 -1.99 -6.50 6.25
N TYR A 470 -3.14 -5.94 5.87
CA TYR A 470 -4.46 -6.29 6.41
C TYR A 470 -5.41 -6.73 5.30
N ARG A 471 -6.01 -7.93 5.42
CA ARG A 471 -6.95 -8.48 4.43
C ARG A 471 -8.15 -9.13 5.12
N THR A 472 -9.35 -8.84 4.64
CA THR A 472 -10.59 -9.40 5.23
C THR A 472 -10.77 -10.88 4.92
N GLU A 473 -10.23 -11.37 3.79
CA GLU A 473 -10.20 -12.78 3.41
C GLU A 473 -11.59 -13.45 3.47
N THR A 474 -12.62 -12.71 3.06
CA THR A 474 -14.05 -13.08 3.15
C THR A 474 -14.45 -14.25 2.25
N ASP A 475 -13.74 -14.46 1.15
CA ASP A 475 -14.25 -15.25 0.02
C ASP A 475 -13.80 -16.72 0.07
N THR A 476 -12.98 -17.08 1.07
CA THR A 476 -12.24 -18.35 1.05
C THR A 476 -12.16 -19.01 2.42
N GLY A 477 -13.30 -19.27 3.07
CA GLY A 477 -13.41 -19.98 4.37
C GLY A 477 -12.77 -21.39 4.47
N ARG A 478 -11.90 -21.76 3.52
CA ARG A 478 -11.20 -23.03 3.35
C ARG A 478 -10.05 -23.26 4.34
N GLU A 479 -9.50 -22.22 5.01
CA GLU A 479 -8.34 -22.37 5.91
C GLU A 479 -8.54 -21.64 7.26
N PRO A 480 -9.24 -22.27 8.22
CA PRO A 480 -9.53 -21.66 9.53
C PRO A 480 -8.33 -21.68 10.50
N TRP A 481 -7.34 -22.55 10.27
CA TRP A 481 -6.14 -22.73 11.10
C TRP A 481 -4.87 -22.73 10.25
N GLY A 482 -3.75 -22.41 10.87
CA GLY A 482 -2.46 -22.22 10.22
C GLY A 482 -2.26 -20.80 9.69
N LEU A 483 -1.11 -20.58 9.07
CA LEU A 483 -0.64 -19.25 8.64
C LEU A 483 -0.85 -18.99 7.14
N TYR A 484 -1.47 -19.91 6.40
CA TYR A 484 -1.50 -19.83 4.93
C TYR A 484 -2.38 -18.68 4.42
N ARG A 485 -3.46 -18.39 5.14
CA ARG A 485 -4.37 -17.28 4.89
C ARG A 485 -4.81 -16.67 6.22
N VAL A 486 -4.37 -15.45 6.49
CA VAL A 486 -4.51 -14.75 7.77
C VAL A 486 -4.92 -13.30 7.51
N HIS A 487 -5.51 -12.65 8.51
CA HIS A 487 -6.01 -11.28 8.36
C HIS A 487 -4.94 -10.20 8.45
N GLN A 488 -3.83 -10.49 9.13
CA GLN A 488 -2.74 -9.55 9.38
C GLN A 488 -1.43 -10.28 9.17
N PHE A 489 -0.48 -9.68 8.44
CA PHE A 489 0.86 -10.23 8.28
C PHE A 489 1.89 -9.19 7.86
N THR A 490 3.17 -9.45 8.10
CA THR A 490 4.26 -8.60 7.61
C THR A 490 4.72 -9.03 6.22
N LYS A 491 4.92 -8.05 5.33
CA LYS A 491 5.43 -8.26 3.98
C LYS A 491 6.52 -7.24 3.65
N VAL A 492 7.57 -7.70 2.97
CA VAL A 492 8.56 -6.85 2.28
C VAL A 492 8.21 -6.83 0.79
N GLU A 493 7.94 -5.64 0.27
CA GLU A 493 7.51 -5.39 -1.11
C GLU A 493 8.59 -4.67 -1.91
N MET A 494 8.76 -5.09 -3.15
CA MET A 494 9.46 -4.35 -4.19
C MET A 494 8.45 -3.58 -5.04
N PHE A 495 8.74 -2.32 -5.31
CA PHE A 495 7.96 -1.48 -6.21
C PHE A 495 8.88 -0.71 -7.14
N GLY A 496 8.52 -0.66 -8.41
CA GLY A 496 9.28 -0.07 -9.48
C GLY A 496 8.47 0.96 -10.24
N VAL A 497 9.08 2.11 -10.53
CA VAL A 497 8.58 3.10 -11.48
C VAL A 497 9.60 3.19 -12.60
N THR A 498 9.18 3.04 -13.85
CA THR A 498 10.07 3.05 -15.02
C THR A 498 9.46 3.81 -16.19
N ALA A 499 10.31 4.20 -17.14
CA ALA A 499 9.90 4.87 -18.36
C ALA A 499 9.22 3.87 -19.32
N ALA A 500 8.68 4.40 -20.42
CA ALA A 500 8.13 3.59 -21.51
C ALA A 500 8.66 4.08 -22.87
N GLU A 501 9.92 4.50 -22.93
CA GLU A 501 10.55 5.08 -24.14
C GLU A 501 10.89 3.99 -25.16
N ARG A 502 11.41 2.85 -24.71
CA ARG A 502 11.75 1.70 -25.56
C ARG A 502 10.59 0.71 -25.70
N GLY A 503 9.65 0.73 -24.76
CA GLY A 503 8.53 -0.20 -24.68
C GLY A 503 8.88 -1.54 -24.02
N THR A 504 10.11 -1.72 -23.55
CA THR A 504 10.59 -2.96 -22.89
C THR A 504 10.95 -2.75 -21.43
N GLU A 505 11.05 -1.51 -20.96
CA GLU A 505 11.65 -1.20 -19.65
C GLU A 505 10.89 -1.81 -18.46
N SER A 506 9.56 -1.89 -18.53
CA SER A 506 8.77 -2.52 -17.46
C SER A 506 8.76 -4.04 -17.52
N GLU A 507 9.04 -4.64 -18.67
CA GLU A 507 9.26 -6.09 -18.80
C GLU A 507 10.64 -6.45 -18.24
N GLU A 508 11.68 -5.69 -18.59
CA GLU A 508 13.04 -5.83 -18.03
C GLU A 508 13.03 -5.72 -16.49
N LEU A 509 12.27 -4.75 -15.95
CA LEU A 509 12.14 -4.57 -14.50
C LEU A 509 11.34 -5.68 -13.82
N LEU A 510 10.32 -6.24 -14.49
CA LEU A 510 9.59 -7.41 -13.99
C LEU A 510 10.51 -8.64 -13.91
N ASP A 511 11.31 -8.88 -14.95
CA ASP A 511 12.28 -9.97 -14.99
C ASP A 511 13.36 -9.81 -13.90
N GLU A 512 13.82 -8.58 -13.65
CA GLU A 512 14.71 -8.26 -12.53
C GLU A 512 14.07 -8.62 -11.17
N PHE A 513 12.83 -8.20 -10.92
CA PHE A 513 12.12 -8.50 -9.68
C PHE A 513 11.91 -10.01 -9.50
N LEU A 514 11.55 -10.72 -10.56
CA LEU A 514 11.43 -12.17 -10.54
C LEU A 514 12.79 -12.84 -10.23
N GLY A 515 13.87 -12.35 -10.82
CA GLY A 515 15.23 -12.79 -10.54
C GLY A 515 15.60 -12.63 -9.06
N LEU A 516 15.29 -11.48 -8.47
CA LEU A 516 15.54 -11.20 -7.05
C LEU A 516 14.72 -12.11 -6.12
N GLN A 517 13.45 -12.38 -6.44
CA GLN A 517 12.62 -13.35 -5.71
C GLN A 517 13.26 -14.75 -5.73
N LYS A 518 13.69 -15.21 -6.90
CA LYS A 518 14.39 -16.49 -7.05
C LYS A 518 15.68 -16.54 -6.22
N GLU A 519 16.50 -15.48 -6.26
CA GLU A 519 17.71 -15.39 -5.43
C GLU A 519 17.38 -15.52 -3.93
N ILE A 520 16.40 -14.76 -3.44
CA ILE A 520 15.95 -14.79 -2.03
C ILE A 520 15.53 -16.21 -1.62
N PHE A 521 14.67 -16.85 -2.40
CA PHE A 521 14.12 -18.17 -2.03
C PHE A 521 15.14 -19.31 -2.16
N SER A 522 16.05 -19.21 -3.13
CA SER A 522 17.17 -20.14 -3.26
C SER A 522 18.16 -20.01 -2.09
N GLU A 523 18.48 -18.80 -1.65
CA GLU A 523 19.35 -18.55 -0.48
C GLU A 523 18.72 -19.06 0.83
N LEU A 524 17.38 -19.05 0.93
CA LEU A 524 16.64 -19.66 2.03
C LEU A 524 16.60 -21.21 1.95
N GLY A 525 17.11 -21.81 0.87
CA GLY A 525 17.14 -23.26 0.66
C GLY A 525 15.76 -23.86 0.38
N LEU A 526 14.83 -23.08 -0.21
CA LEU A 526 13.49 -23.57 -0.51
C LEU A 526 13.44 -24.33 -1.84
N HIS A 527 12.62 -25.39 -1.89
CA HIS A 527 12.19 -25.99 -3.14
C HIS A 527 10.94 -25.28 -3.65
N TYR A 528 11.01 -24.72 -4.85
CA TYR A 528 9.93 -23.91 -5.40
C TYR A 528 9.78 -24.08 -6.91
N ARG A 529 8.66 -23.57 -7.44
CA ARG A 529 8.35 -23.50 -8.87
C ARG A 529 7.91 -22.10 -9.27
N VAL A 530 8.25 -21.70 -10.49
CA VAL A 530 7.89 -20.41 -11.08
C VAL A 530 6.78 -20.62 -12.11
N LEU A 531 5.71 -19.84 -12.02
CA LEU A 531 4.51 -19.96 -12.85
C LEU A 531 4.25 -18.66 -13.61
N ASP A 532 3.98 -18.75 -14.92
CA ASP A 532 3.36 -17.68 -15.71
C ASP A 532 1.84 -17.77 -15.53
N MET A 533 1.25 -16.74 -14.94
CA MET A 533 -0.15 -16.78 -14.50
C MET A 533 -1.10 -16.54 -15.66
N PRO A 534 -2.19 -17.31 -15.75
CA PRO A 534 -3.09 -17.27 -16.89
C PRO A 534 -4.05 -16.07 -16.83
N THR A 535 -4.76 -15.81 -17.93
CA THR A 535 -5.57 -14.59 -18.13
C THR A 535 -6.60 -14.32 -17.04
N GLU A 536 -7.23 -15.34 -16.46
CA GLU A 536 -8.26 -15.18 -15.41
C GLU A 536 -7.65 -14.88 -14.02
N GLU A 537 -6.33 -15.02 -13.85
CA GLU A 537 -5.60 -14.81 -12.59
C GLU A 537 -4.75 -13.51 -12.58
N LEU A 538 -4.86 -12.67 -13.62
CA LEU A 538 -4.14 -11.39 -13.71
C LEU A 538 -4.77 -10.28 -12.84
N GLY A 539 -6.03 -10.45 -12.41
CA GLY A 539 -6.80 -9.38 -11.80
C GLY A 539 -7.04 -8.20 -12.77
N LEU A 540 -7.32 -7.02 -12.23
CA LEU A 540 -7.51 -5.81 -13.03
C LEU A 540 -6.19 -5.17 -13.51
N PRO A 541 -5.16 -4.93 -12.66
CA PRO A 541 -4.06 -4.07 -13.05
C PRO A 541 -2.94 -4.78 -13.84
N ALA A 542 -2.74 -6.09 -13.68
CA ALA A 542 -1.57 -6.75 -14.24
C ALA A 542 -1.69 -6.97 -15.75
N TYR A 543 -0.67 -6.54 -16.50
CA TYR A 543 -0.43 -6.86 -17.90
C TYR A 543 0.22 -8.24 -18.06
N ARG A 544 1.15 -8.56 -17.16
CA ARG A 544 1.76 -9.89 -16.98
C ARG A 544 2.05 -10.14 -15.50
N LYS A 545 1.93 -11.39 -15.06
CA LYS A 545 2.11 -11.79 -13.66
C LYS A 545 2.85 -13.13 -13.56
N PHE A 546 3.84 -13.17 -12.68
CA PHE A 546 4.56 -14.39 -12.32
C PHE A 546 4.34 -14.69 -10.84
N ASP A 547 4.03 -15.94 -10.52
CA ASP A 547 3.94 -16.42 -9.14
C ASP A 547 5.05 -17.42 -8.85
N ILE A 548 5.55 -17.40 -7.62
CA ILE A 548 6.43 -18.45 -7.11
C ILE A 548 5.69 -19.21 -6.02
N GLU A 549 5.64 -20.53 -6.17
CA GLU A 549 5.08 -21.42 -5.17
C GLU A 549 6.18 -22.27 -4.53
N ALA A 550 6.24 -22.33 -3.21
CA ALA A 550 7.15 -23.19 -2.47
C ALA A 550 6.49 -24.49 -2.05
N TRP A 551 7.25 -25.58 -2.05
CA TRP A 551 6.82 -26.86 -1.51
C TRP A 551 6.67 -26.77 0.03
N MET A 552 5.54 -27.26 0.54
CA MET A 552 5.22 -27.27 1.96
C MET A 552 4.94 -28.73 2.39
N PRO A 553 5.92 -29.47 2.93
CA PRO A 553 5.83 -30.90 3.18
C PRO A 553 4.64 -31.35 4.03
N GLY A 554 4.35 -30.66 5.13
CA GLY A 554 3.24 -30.98 6.02
C GLY A 554 1.88 -30.64 5.41
N ARG A 555 1.83 -29.61 4.54
CA ARG A 555 0.66 -29.30 3.71
C ARG A 555 0.49 -30.26 2.53
N GLY A 556 1.58 -30.89 2.07
CA GLY A 556 1.59 -31.88 0.98
C GLY A 556 1.43 -31.31 -0.43
N LYS A 557 1.60 -29.99 -0.62
CA LYS A 557 1.48 -29.33 -1.92
C LYS A 557 2.31 -28.06 -1.99
N PHE A 558 2.50 -27.57 -3.22
CA PHE A 558 3.01 -26.22 -3.45
C PHE A 558 2.00 -25.17 -2.97
N GLY A 559 2.52 -24.04 -2.49
CA GLY A 559 1.73 -22.87 -2.16
C GLY A 559 2.45 -21.58 -2.51
N GLU A 560 1.74 -20.65 -3.14
CA GLU A 560 2.22 -19.32 -3.53
C GLU A 560 2.87 -18.59 -2.35
N ILE A 561 4.13 -18.20 -2.49
CA ILE A 561 4.88 -17.40 -1.50
C ILE A 561 5.18 -15.99 -2.01
N SER A 562 5.09 -15.76 -3.32
CA SER A 562 5.22 -14.45 -3.94
C SER A 562 4.48 -14.35 -5.26
N SER A 563 4.19 -13.11 -5.63
CA SER A 563 3.76 -12.69 -6.97
C SER A 563 4.60 -11.48 -7.41
N ALA A 564 4.75 -11.30 -8.72
CA ALA A 564 5.33 -10.14 -9.36
C ALA A 564 4.50 -9.74 -10.58
N SER A 565 4.16 -8.47 -10.71
CA SER A 565 3.25 -7.97 -11.75
C SER A 565 3.81 -6.74 -12.44
N ASN A 566 3.78 -6.75 -13.78
CA ASN A 566 3.93 -5.53 -14.57
C ASN A 566 2.53 -4.94 -14.77
N CYS A 567 2.30 -3.73 -14.29
CA CYS A 567 1.02 -3.03 -14.40
C CYS A 567 0.99 -2.01 -15.54
N THR A 568 2.07 -1.92 -16.33
CA THR A 568 2.26 -0.89 -17.37
C THR A 568 1.78 0.47 -16.84
N ASP A 569 0.99 1.20 -17.64
CA ASP A 569 0.39 2.46 -17.30
C ASP A 569 -0.99 2.38 -16.62
N TYR A 570 -1.43 1.20 -16.13
CA TYR A 570 -2.75 1.06 -15.51
C TYR A 570 -2.89 1.92 -14.26
N GLN A 571 -1.90 1.84 -13.35
CA GLN A 571 -1.91 2.55 -12.08
C GLN A 571 -1.55 4.03 -12.29
N SER A 572 -0.57 4.30 -13.14
CA SER A 572 -0.13 5.68 -13.43
C SER A 572 -1.22 6.51 -14.10
N ARG A 573 -1.99 5.97 -15.05
CA ARG A 573 -3.13 6.70 -15.64
C ARG A 573 -4.24 7.03 -14.67
N ARG A 574 -4.35 6.27 -13.58
CA ARG A 574 -5.37 6.44 -12.53
C ARG A 574 -4.91 7.38 -11.43
N LEU A 575 -3.63 7.33 -11.08
CA LEU A 575 -3.03 8.11 -9.99
C LEU A 575 -2.15 9.26 -10.49
N ASN A 576 -2.08 9.48 -11.80
CA ASN A 576 -1.26 10.51 -12.44
C ASN A 576 0.22 10.40 -12.03
N ILE A 577 0.78 9.18 -12.11
CA ILE A 577 2.20 8.89 -11.82
C ILE A 577 3.00 9.11 -13.10
N MET A 578 3.75 10.20 -13.15
CA MET A 578 4.38 10.67 -14.39
C MET A 578 5.90 10.55 -14.34
N TYR A 579 6.53 10.68 -15.51
CA TYR A 579 7.92 11.07 -15.62
C TYR A 579 8.09 12.23 -16.60
N SER A 580 9.15 13.01 -16.39
CA SER A 580 9.54 14.13 -17.24
C SER A 580 10.66 13.71 -18.18
N GLY A 581 10.36 13.67 -19.47
CA GLY A 581 11.31 13.37 -20.55
C GLY A 581 12.21 14.56 -20.92
N GLU A 582 13.02 14.37 -21.96
CA GLU A 582 13.84 15.46 -22.49
C GLU A 582 12.96 16.62 -22.97
N GLY A 583 13.28 17.85 -22.56
CA GLY A 583 12.47 19.04 -22.86
C GLY A 583 11.26 19.28 -21.95
N GLY A 584 11.08 18.46 -20.89
CA GLY A 584 10.06 18.68 -19.87
C GLY A 584 8.67 18.14 -20.20
N GLN A 585 8.56 17.29 -21.24
CA GLN A 585 7.29 16.63 -21.57
C GLN A 585 6.96 15.58 -20.50
N LEU A 586 5.72 15.64 -19.98
CA LEU A 586 5.22 14.66 -19.02
C LEU A 586 4.57 13.47 -19.72
N SER A 587 4.97 12.27 -19.33
CA SER A 587 4.44 10.99 -19.80
C SER A 587 4.06 10.10 -18.62
N HIS A 588 3.05 9.25 -18.78
CA HIS A 588 2.68 8.28 -17.74
C HIS A 588 3.79 7.24 -17.60
N ALA A 589 4.25 7.01 -16.37
CA ALA A 589 5.24 5.98 -16.09
C ALA A 589 4.61 4.58 -16.16
N HIS A 590 5.44 3.55 -16.27
CA HIS A 590 5.03 2.19 -15.99
C HIS A 590 5.33 1.81 -14.54
N THR A 591 4.44 1.03 -13.90
CA THR A 591 4.65 0.50 -12.56
C THR A 591 4.80 -1.02 -12.54
N VAL A 592 5.69 -1.50 -11.67
CA VAL A 592 5.96 -2.93 -11.46
C VAL A 592 5.98 -3.20 -9.95
N ASN A 593 5.34 -4.27 -9.49
CA ASN A 593 5.38 -4.67 -8.09
C ASN A 593 5.84 -6.14 -7.96
N GLY A 594 6.43 -6.48 -6.80
CA GLY A 594 6.89 -7.84 -6.52
C GLY A 594 7.03 -8.12 -5.04
N THR A 595 6.43 -9.21 -4.57
CA THR A 595 6.57 -9.66 -3.17
C THR A 595 7.95 -10.27 -2.96
N ALA A 596 8.81 -9.63 -2.16
CA ALA A 596 10.12 -10.19 -1.84
C ALA A 596 10.07 -11.16 -0.65
N CYS A 597 9.21 -10.88 0.35
CA CYS A 597 9.03 -11.74 1.51
C CYS A 597 7.65 -11.55 2.12
N ALA A 598 6.78 -12.55 1.99
CA ALA A 598 5.53 -12.65 2.76
C ALA A 598 5.73 -13.64 3.93
N VAL A 599 5.91 -13.11 5.13
CA VAL A 599 6.36 -13.86 6.31
C VAL A 599 5.51 -15.12 6.59
N PRO A 600 4.16 -15.09 6.60
CA PRO A 600 3.38 -16.25 7.04
C PRO A 600 3.67 -17.51 6.24
N ARG A 601 3.66 -17.43 4.91
CA ARG A 601 3.84 -18.60 4.03
C ARG A 601 5.31 -19.02 3.94
N LEU A 602 6.26 -18.09 4.12
CA LEU A 602 7.66 -18.44 4.29
C LEU A 602 7.92 -19.18 5.60
N LEU A 603 7.26 -18.81 6.70
CA LEU A 603 7.33 -19.58 7.94
C LEU A 603 6.78 -21.00 7.74
N ILE A 604 5.70 -21.18 6.98
CA ILE A 604 5.20 -22.52 6.65
C ILE A 604 6.28 -23.34 5.93
N ALA A 605 6.80 -22.82 4.83
CA ALA A 605 7.80 -23.52 4.03
C ALA A 605 9.06 -23.82 4.84
N LEU A 606 9.57 -22.85 5.60
CA LEU A 606 10.79 -23.02 6.40
C LEU A 606 10.60 -24.03 7.54
N LEU A 607 9.51 -23.95 8.31
CA LEU A 607 9.26 -24.87 9.41
C LEU A 607 9.08 -26.30 8.90
N GLU A 608 8.31 -26.48 7.82
CA GLU A 608 7.99 -27.81 7.31
C GLU A 608 9.17 -28.44 6.55
N CYS A 609 9.97 -27.67 5.81
CA CYS A 609 11.13 -28.18 5.07
C CYS A 609 12.35 -28.49 5.94
N ASN A 610 12.48 -27.81 7.10
CA ASN A 610 13.68 -27.93 7.94
C ASN A 610 13.42 -28.69 9.25
N GLN A 611 12.30 -29.41 9.37
CA GLN A 611 11.95 -30.16 10.57
C GLN A 611 12.86 -31.38 10.81
N LEU A 612 13.10 -31.68 12.09
CA LEU A 612 13.85 -32.83 12.57
C LEU A 612 12.91 -33.88 13.19
N PRO A 613 13.33 -35.16 13.30
CA PRO A 613 12.48 -36.23 13.85
C PRO A 613 11.98 -35.97 15.28
N ASP A 614 12.74 -35.20 16.06
CA ASP A 614 12.42 -34.84 17.46
C ASP A 614 11.54 -33.59 17.59
N GLY A 615 11.08 -33.02 16.48
CA GLY A 615 10.22 -31.84 16.44
C GLY A 615 10.96 -30.50 16.50
N ARG A 616 12.29 -30.50 16.58
CA ARG A 616 13.11 -29.29 16.36
C ARG A 616 13.13 -28.90 14.89
N VAL A 617 13.55 -27.67 14.58
CA VAL A 617 13.63 -27.16 13.20
C VAL A 617 14.98 -26.51 12.95
N ARG A 618 15.70 -26.90 11.90
CA ARG A 618 16.96 -26.23 11.49
C ARG A 618 16.66 -24.83 10.95
N VAL A 619 17.51 -23.87 11.29
CA VAL A 619 17.45 -22.51 10.74
C VAL A 619 18.33 -22.46 9.49
N PRO A 620 17.83 -21.96 8.34
CA PRO A 620 18.66 -21.77 7.15
C PRO A 620 19.92 -20.96 7.46
N PRO A 621 21.10 -21.32 6.92
CA PRO A 621 22.36 -20.65 7.23
C PRO A 621 22.32 -19.12 7.13
N VAL A 622 21.63 -18.59 6.11
CA VAL A 622 21.49 -17.14 5.88
C VAL A 622 20.69 -16.41 6.98
N LEU A 623 19.85 -17.13 7.74
CA LEU A 623 19.06 -16.58 8.83
C LEU A 623 19.72 -16.78 10.20
N GLN A 624 20.68 -17.71 10.35
CA GLN A 624 21.30 -18.03 11.64
C GLN A 624 21.93 -16.83 12.34
N PRO A 625 22.66 -15.91 11.66
CA PRO A 625 23.22 -14.73 12.32
C PRO A 625 22.16 -13.75 12.86
N LEU A 626 20.94 -13.78 12.29
CA LEU A 626 19.83 -12.90 12.68
C LEU A 626 18.93 -13.52 13.74
N VAL A 627 18.78 -14.85 13.72
CA VAL A 627 18.01 -15.60 14.73
C VAL A 627 18.86 -15.88 15.97
N GLY A 628 20.18 -16.00 15.81
CA GLY A 628 21.13 -16.33 16.88
C GLY A 628 21.16 -17.82 17.27
N GLN A 629 20.58 -18.70 16.45
CA GLN A 629 20.47 -20.13 16.70
C GLN A 629 20.55 -20.92 15.39
N GLU A 630 21.19 -22.09 15.42
CA GLU A 630 21.24 -23.03 14.28
C GLU A 630 20.00 -23.93 14.21
N VAL A 631 19.40 -24.21 15.36
CA VAL A 631 18.25 -25.10 15.51
C VAL A 631 17.27 -24.49 16.50
N LEU A 632 16.00 -24.40 16.09
CA LEU A 632 14.90 -24.00 16.95
C LEU A 632 14.51 -25.17 17.84
N ALA A 633 14.55 -24.93 19.13
CA ALA A 633 14.10 -25.85 20.16
C ALA A 633 13.07 -25.17 21.06
N ARG A 634 12.26 -26.00 21.72
CA ARG A 634 11.28 -25.52 22.69
C ARG A 634 12.00 -24.75 23.82
N PRO A 635 11.56 -23.54 24.17
CA PRO A 635 12.17 -22.79 25.26
C PRO A 635 11.97 -23.54 26.60
N PRO A 636 12.90 -23.41 27.55
CA PRO A 636 12.75 -24.00 28.90
C PRO A 636 11.66 -23.32 29.74
N ALA A 637 11.09 -22.21 29.27
CA ALA A 637 10.00 -21.52 29.95
C ALA A 637 8.72 -22.37 30.01
N PRO A 638 7.96 -22.32 31.12
CA PRO A 638 6.69 -23.03 31.22
C PRO A 638 5.68 -22.48 30.21
N LEU A 639 4.98 -23.38 29.51
CA LEU A 639 3.89 -23.00 28.61
C LEU A 639 2.77 -22.30 29.39
N LEU A 640 2.16 -21.31 28.75
CA LEU A 640 0.96 -20.68 29.30
C LEU A 640 -0.15 -21.71 29.49
N ARG A 641 -0.56 -21.93 30.75
CA ARG A 641 -1.73 -22.74 31.09
C ARG A 641 -2.98 -21.88 31.04
N TYR A 642 -3.98 -22.32 30.29
CA TYR A 642 -5.29 -21.66 30.32
C TYR A 642 -5.98 -21.95 31.67
N ILE A 643 -6.41 -20.90 32.35
CA ILE A 643 -7.12 -20.98 33.65
C ILE A 643 -8.51 -20.36 33.61
N GLY A 644 -8.99 -19.98 32.43
CA GLY A 644 -10.33 -19.43 32.27
C GLY A 644 -11.43 -20.48 32.47
N PRO A 645 -12.68 -20.05 32.67
CA PRO A 645 -13.79 -20.96 33.01
C PRO A 645 -14.20 -21.90 31.88
N ASN A 646 -13.84 -21.57 30.62
CA ASN A 646 -14.21 -22.35 29.44
C ASN A 646 -13.23 -23.52 29.22
N GLN A 647 -13.14 -24.38 30.23
CA GLN A 647 -12.42 -25.64 30.21
C GLN A 647 -13.18 -26.70 31.02
N PRO A 648 -13.01 -28.00 30.69
CA PRO A 648 -13.57 -29.07 31.51
C PRO A 648 -13.16 -28.88 32.98
N GLY A 649 -14.12 -28.87 33.91
CA GLY A 649 -13.89 -28.65 35.34
C GLY A 649 -14.12 -27.22 35.88
N GLY A 650 -14.33 -26.21 35.02
CA GLY A 650 -14.95 -24.94 35.41
C GLY A 650 -14.12 -23.97 36.27
N GLY A 651 -12.92 -23.59 35.84
CA GLY A 651 -12.10 -22.54 36.49
C GLY A 651 -10.66 -22.97 36.73
N PRO A 652 -9.82 -22.15 37.39
CA PRO A 652 -8.46 -22.53 37.75
C PRO A 652 -8.48 -23.83 38.59
N PRO A 653 -7.51 -24.74 38.40
CA PRO A 653 -7.38 -25.89 39.28
C PRO A 653 -7.30 -25.40 40.74
N LYS A 654 -8.00 -26.07 41.65
CA LYS A 654 -7.88 -25.78 43.10
C LYS A 654 -6.40 -25.87 43.45
N MET A 655 -5.82 -24.77 43.90
CA MET A 655 -4.46 -24.75 44.46
C MET A 655 -4.44 -25.70 45.66
N GLY A 656 -3.94 -26.93 45.49
CA GLY A 656 -3.86 -27.91 46.58
C GLY A 656 -3.99 -29.38 46.21
N GLU A 657 -4.39 -29.75 44.99
CA GLU A 657 -4.44 -31.15 44.58
C GLU A 657 -3.26 -31.48 43.65
N GLY A 658 -2.14 -31.89 44.25
CA GLY A 658 -0.96 -32.42 43.54
C GLY A 658 0.36 -31.82 44.02
N ALA A 659 0.74 -32.14 45.26
CA ALA A 659 2.14 -32.25 45.68
C ALA A 659 2.54 -33.72 45.66
#